data_AF-A0A974WK67-F1
#
_entry.id   AF-A0A974WK67-F1
#
_cell.length_a   1.000
_cell.length_b   1.000
_cell.length_c   1.000
_cell.angle_alpha   90.00
_cell.angle_beta   90.00
_cell.angle_gamma   90.00
#
_symmetry.space_group_name_H-M   'P 1'
#
loop_
_entity.id
_entity.type
_entity.pdbx_description
1 polymer ?
#
loop_
_entity_poly.entity_id
_entity_poly.type
_entity_poly.pdbx_seq_one_letter_code
_entity_poly.pdbx_strand_id
1 'polypeptide(L)'
;MGIKKRKIILHIGSVLGIFSAPLISVSCFNNLRYDPKKEESKTEEVDEKISIGDSKKELKTLLNDVEKELDRIQDIVLYSIELKTTFNNNFNFAKNVYLDENSELKDIQEAINLLKEITNSIQAIDEQKDMLKVDLFNLRKDNSFYKYFTRKQQSELIYELEKYIQIYIELNSKKPSQITIDILKQMIYNVSSSKFNFIKEQIKILRKEFAYKKEELNKYVPSDVIKFEKYAKDINDKIIAYESQLPLPWEDIFKDYEFLFKQFNLCNSNYEKAKENEVSDSDEINSLTVSNNIAKARMTSIVDNLIGSKNITDEQINHIYNKNDKEIAKKLQIVWTKFKSLIPEAYDKMGGIRSKNINFKKRLKTVENFINNYWGYDSGLNSGPMANSTPIIKGAIRQLVTYKTFGSNQNYYSTYIDQLFDYLKVLEFDLSLTFDESDKLVVKEEDLDIFNINKVILPKNSKLTREEVVKFRKDIYYGNAFIIDDKNESYYSLNIKESLYSQISKNNWIAFDARMYELTNGSNYYNDVAWKSIYDKNIRFRYRTKNYNEEKQVNELVLKVIPTIISKNFNLKQKISAVHNWIVDNTEYTDSYELNNTSLQNSIRSVYRFVTGEKVVCEGYARMFQKFMTFLNIPSWYVYGDAGNKFNSPQPHAWNMVVVDGKNLFVDCTWDDPYVGNKVGEHSIINKNIYPHRINFLLKEWKEFSTANGGYRNIDPELKQLADRLKIDNFPYVIMN
;
A
#
# COMPACT_ATOMS: atom_id res chain seq x y z
N MET A 1 -0.67 13.42 -43.86
CA MET A 1 -0.27 14.73 -43.28
C MET A 1 -1.29 15.13 -42.22
N GLY A 2 -0.85 15.63 -41.06
CA GLY A 2 -1.72 16.37 -40.14
C GLY A 2 -2.03 15.75 -38.76
N ILE A 3 -1.10 15.95 -37.82
CA ILE A 3 -1.30 16.27 -36.38
C ILE A 3 -1.74 15.16 -35.37
N LYS A 4 -1.00 15.14 -34.24
CA LYS A 4 -1.21 14.50 -32.90
C LYS A 4 -0.77 13.04 -32.68
N LYS A 5 0.56 12.85 -32.60
CA LYS A 5 1.21 11.81 -31.76
C LYS A 5 1.78 12.46 -30.48
N ARG A 6 1.12 12.28 -29.34
CA ARG A 6 1.69 12.45 -27.99
C ARG A 6 1.17 11.31 -27.11
N LYS A 7 2.06 10.76 -26.27
CA LYS A 7 1.84 9.78 -25.17
C LYS A 7 1.95 8.26 -25.45
N ILE A 8 2.92 7.83 -26.27
CA ILE A 8 3.52 6.48 -26.15
C ILE A 8 5.04 6.60 -26.34
N ILE A 9 5.72 7.27 -25.40
CA ILE A 9 7.15 7.13 -25.07
C ILE A 9 7.25 7.59 -23.61
N LEU A 10 7.03 6.70 -22.63
CA LEU A 10 7.24 7.06 -21.22
C LEU A 10 7.57 5.88 -20.29
N HIS A 11 8.06 4.74 -20.78
CA HIS A 11 8.51 3.65 -19.90
C HIS A 11 9.77 2.86 -20.36
N ILE A 12 10.59 3.45 -21.23
CA ILE A 12 12.01 3.05 -21.38
C ILE A 12 12.88 4.30 -21.20
N GLY A 13 12.68 5.01 -20.10
CA GLY A 13 13.39 6.26 -19.78
C GLY A 13 13.79 6.41 -18.30
N SER A 14 13.26 5.58 -17.40
CA SER A 14 13.47 5.74 -15.94
C SER A 14 14.66 4.97 -15.36
N VAL A 15 15.45 4.26 -16.17
CA VAL A 15 16.75 3.69 -15.73
C VAL A 15 17.93 4.28 -16.53
N LEU A 16 17.68 5.00 -17.62
CA LEU A 16 18.70 5.73 -18.39
C LEU A 16 18.61 7.26 -18.24
N GLY A 17 17.67 7.77 -17.43
CA GLY A 17 17.47 9.19 -17.19
C GLY A 17 18.34 9.81 -16.08
N ILE A 18 19.26 9.06 -15.47
CA ILE A 18 20.22 9.59 -14.48
C ILE A 18 21.49 10.15 -15.16
N PHE A 19 21.66 9.94 -16.46
CA PHE A 19 22.81 10.45 -17.24
C PHE A 19 22.40 11.27 -18.47
N SER A 20 21.42 12.15 -18.31
CA SER A 20 21.14 13.18 -19.31
C SER A 20 20.76 14.48 -18.64
N ALA A 21 21.75 15.15 -18.03
CA ALA A 21 21.74 16.60 -18.08
C ALA A 21 21.72 17.00 -19.57
N PRO A 22 20.97 18.04 -19.97
CA PRO A 22 21.07 18.55 -21.31
C PRO A 22 22.54 18.87 -21.57
N LEU A 23 23.04 18.41 -22.72
CA LEU A 23 24.03 19.16 -23.46
C LEU A 23 23.57 20.62 -23.40
N ILE A 24 24.21 21.44 -22.56
CA ILE A 24 24.39 22.82 -22.94
C ILE A 24 25.20 22.71 -24.22
N SER A 25 24.44 22.86 -25.31
CA SER A 25 24.96 22.95 -26.64
C SER A 25 26.10 23.96 -26.63
N VAL A 26 27.08 23.66 -27.47
CA VAL A 26 28.12 24.55 -27.98
C VAL A 26 27.61 25.96 -28.36
N SER A 27 26.29 26.21 -28.39
CA SER A 27 25.69 27.52 -28.63
C SER A 27 25.74 28.52 -27.47
N CYS A 28 25.80 28.10 -26.18
CA CYS A 28 25.93 29.08 -25.07
C CYS A 28 27.39 29.50 -24.81
N PHE A 29 28.37 28.75 -25.32
CA PHE A 29 29.79 28.96 -25.04
C PHE A 29 30.60 29.60 -26.18
N ASN A 30 29.97 29.81 -27.35
CA ASN A 30 30.63 30.49 -28.48
C ASN A 30 30.77 32.01 -28.29
N ASN A 31 30.10 32.61 -27.29
CA ASN A 31 30.15 34.06 -27.03
C ASN A 31 31.18 34.47 -25.97
N LEU A 32 31.79 33.53 -25.25
CA LEU A 32 32.71 33.82 -24.14
C LEU A 32 34.17 34.01 -24.55
N ARG A 33 34.51 33.90 -25.84
CA ARG A 33 35.86 34.10 -26.35
C ARG A 33 36.00 35.50 -26.93
N TYR A 34 36.78 36.35 -26.27
CA TYR A 34 37.36 37.52 -26.91
C TYR A 34 38.28 37.07 -28.05
N ASP A 35 37.94 37.43 -29.29
CA ASP A 35 38.76 37.23 -30.49
C ASP A 35 39.20 38.62 -30.99
N PRO A 36 40.50 38.97 -30.92
CA PRO A 36 40.99 40.31 -31.28
C PRO A 36 40.88 40.64 -32.79
N LYS A 37 40.21 39.81 -33.61
CA LYS A 37 40.05 39.99 -35.07
C LYS A 37 38.61 40.08 -35.58
N LYS A 38 37.61 40.29 -34.73
CA LYS A 38 36.24 40.61 -35.18
C LYS A 38 35.87 42.06 -34.89
N GLU A 39 36.19 42.95 -35.82
CA GLU A 39 35.43 44.19 -36.00
C GLU A 39 34.80 44.19 -37.39
N GLU A 40 33.48 44.06 -37.41
CA GLU A 40 32.56 44.92 -38.16
C GLU A 40 31.14 44.34 -38.02
N SER A 41 30.33 44.90 -37.13
CA SER A 41 28.93 45.26 -37.45
C SER A 41 28.20 45.91 -36.27
N LYS A 42 27.87 47.19 -36.48
CA LYS A 42 26.69 47.95 -36.07
C LYS A 42 26.25 47.88 -34.60
N THR A 43 26.72 48.86 -33.84
CA THR A 43 26.06 49.39 -32.65
C THR A 43 24.78 50.13 -33.03
N GLU A 44 23.64 49.70 -32.51
CA GLU A 44 22.45 50.55 -32.34
C GLU A 44 22.66 51.44 -31.11
N GLU A 45 22.55 52.76 -31.29
CA GLU A 45 22.62 53.76 -30.23
C GLU A 45 21.43 53.62 -29.28
N VAL A 46 21.73 53.41 -27.99
CA VAL A 46 20.83 53.77 -26.89
C VAL A 46 21.56 54.80 -26.04
N ASP A 47 21.07 56.03 -26.19
CA ASP A 47 21.46 57.26 -25.52
C ASP A 47 20.92 57.27 -24.07
N GLU A 48 21.72 56.80 -23.12
CA GLU A 48 21.75 57.33 -21.77
C GLU A 48 23.21 57.68 -21.47
N LYS A 49 23.51 58.95 -21.15
CA LYS A 49 24.86 59.45 -20.85
C LYS A 49 25.41 58.81 -19.57
N ILE A 50 25.84 57.56 -19.66
CA ILE A 50 26.58 56.88 -18.61
C ILE A 50 28.00 57.48 -18.63
N SER A 51 28.41 58.10 -17.51
CA SER A 51 29.75 58.66 -17.43
C SER A 51 30.78 57.53 -17.27
N ILE A 52 31.97 57.69 -17.84
CA ILE A 52 33.09 56.74 -17.67
C ILE A 52 33.34 56.43 -16.18
N GLY A 53 33.12 57.42 -15.30
CA GLY A 53 33.23 57.25 -13.85
C GLY A 53 32.20 56.29 -13.26
N ASP A 54 30.96 56.31 -13.75
CA ASP A 54 29.89 55.42 -13.28
C ASP A 54 30.10 53.99 -13.77
N SER A 55 30.50 53.82 -15.04
CA SER A 55 30.85 52.48 -15.58
C SER A 55 32.09 51.90 -14.90
N LYS A 56 33.12 52.69 -14.59
CA LYS A 56 34.28 52.21 -13.81
C LYS A 56 33.89 51.79 -12.39
N LYS A 57 32.89 52.44 -11.79
CA LYS A 57 32.38 52.07 -10.47
C LYS A 57 31.61 50.75 -10.51
N GLU A 58 30.78 50.52 -11.53
CA GLU A 58 30.10 49.23 -11.74
C GLU A 58 31.09 48.10 -12.02
N LEU A 59 32.07 48.35 -12.89
CA LEU A 59 33.14 47.39 -13.21
C LEU A 59 33.94 46.99 -11.95
N LYS A 60 34.27 47.96 -11.08
CA LYS A 60 34.95 47.68 -9.80
C LYS A 60 34.13 46.77 -8.88
N THR A 61 32.82 47.02 -8.78
CA THR A 61 31.92 46.20 -7.95
C THR A 61 31.86 44.77 -8.47
N LEU A 62 31.62 44.59 -9.78
CA LEU A 62 31.57 43.26 -10.40
C LEU A 62 32.90 42.51 -10.32
N LEU A 63 34.04 43.21 -10.44
CA LEU A 63 35.36 42.61 -10.24
C LEU A 63 35.51 42.05 -8.83
N ASN A 64 35.13 42.80 -7.80
CA ASN A 64 35.21 42.34 -6.42
C ASN A 64 34.27 41.16 -6.15
N ASP A 65 33.06 41.20 -6.71
CA ASP A 65 32.07 40.12 -6.54
C ASP A 65 32.54 38.83 -7.24
N VAL A 66 33.06 38.93 -8.46
CA VAL A 66 33.59 37.78 -9.21
C VAL A 66 34.90 37.26 -8.61
N GLU A 67 35.79 38.11 -8.09
CA GLU A 67 37.03 37.69 -7.41
C GLU A 67 36.71 36.87 -6.16
N LYS A 68 35.72 37.31 -5.37
CA LYS A 68 35.24 36.60 -4.17
C LYS A 68 34.57 35.26 -4.51
N GLU A 69 33.82 35.19 -5.61
CA GLU A 69 33.18 33.95 -6.06
C GLU A 69 34.14 32.99 -6.76
N LEU A 70 35.16 33.49 -7.48
CA LEU A 70 36.22 32.69 -8.09
C LEU A 70 36.99 31.88 -7.05
N ASP A 71 37.29 32.47 -5.89
CA ASP A 71 37.92 31.76 -4.78
C ASP A 71 37.00 30.69 -4.16
N ARG A 72 35.68 30.94 -4.09
CA ARG A 72 34.68 29.96 -3.64
C ARG A 72 34.54 28.77 -4.61
N ILE A 73 34.77 29.01 -5.90
CA ILE A 73 34.54 28.06 -7.00
C ILE A 73 35.82 27.36 -7.46
N GLN A 74 36.99 27.85 -7.07
CA GLN A 74 38.28 27.18 -7.26
C GLN A 74 38.30 25.74 -6.71
N ASP A 75 37.49 25.45 -5.69
CA ASP A 75 37.30 24.10 -5.13
C ASP A 75 36.30 23.22 -5.92
N ILE A 76 35.43 23.82 -6.75
CA ILE A 76 34.36 23.14 -7.50
C ILE A 76 34.73 22.94 -8.99
N VAL A 77 35.50 23.87 -9.58
CA VAL A 77 35.86 23.88 -11.01
C VAL A 77 37.30 23.41 -11.22
N LEU A 78 37.57 22.16 -10.85
CA LEU A 78 38.91 21.58 -11.00
C LEU A 78 39.15 20.87 -12.33
N TYR A 79 38.12 20.60 -13.15
CA TYR A 79 38.27 19.76 -14.35
C TYR A 79 37.60 20.26 -15.63
N SER A 80 37.71 21.56 -15.90
CA SER A 80 37.65 22.09 -17.29
C SER A 80 38.70 23.17 -17.48
N ILE A 81 39.89 22.76 -17.93
CA ILE A 81 41.02 23.66 -18.19
C ILE A 81 40.58 24.82 -19.12
N GLU A 82 39.75 24.54 -20.14
CA GLU A 82 39.22 25.58 -21.02
C GLU A 82 38.33 26.62 -20.32
N LEU A 83 37.42 26.21 -19.42
CA LEU A 83 36.54 27.17 -18.72
C LEU A 83 37.30 27.96 -17.66
N LYS A 84 38.21 27.33 -16.92
CA LYS A 84 39.08 28.01 -15.96
C LYS A 84 39.97 29.03 -16.68
N THR A 85 40.54 28.65 -17.83
CA THR A 85 41.33 29.56 -18.66
C THR A 85 40.47 30.69 -19.23
N THR A 86 39.25 30.41 -19.71
CA THR A 86 38.34 31.45 -20.23
C THR A 86 37.87 32.42 -19.14
N PHE A 87 37.48 31.93 -17.96
CA PHE A 87 37.10 32.78 -16.83
C PHE A 87 38.28 33.61 -16.34
N ASN A 88 39.47 33.01 -16.20
CA ASN A 88 40.66 33.75 -15.81
C ASN A 88 41.08 34.77 -16.86
N ASN A 89 40.97 34.45 -18.16
CA ASN A 89 41.30 35.39 -19.23
C ASN A 89 40.32 36.56 -19.28
N ASN A 90 39.02 36.31 -19.18
CA ASN A 90 37.99 37.35 -19.21
C ASN A 90 38.03 38.20 -17.92
N PHE A 91 38.29 37.59 -16.77
CA PHE A 91 38.51 38.30 -15.51
C PHE A 91 39.77 39.16 -15.56
N ASN A 92 40.88 38.64 -16.08
CA ASN A 92 42.13 39.40 -16.23
C ASN A 92 41.99 40.53 -17.26
N PHE A 93 41.25 40.32 -18.35
CA PHE A 93 40.91 41.36 -19.31
C PHE A 93 40.12 42.49 -18.63
N ALA A 94 39.05 42.17 -17.91
CA ALA A 94 38.25 43.16 -17.20
C ALA A 94 39.06 43.90 -16.11
N LYS A 95 39.97 43.20 -15.43
CA LYS A 95 40.89 43.78 -14.44
C LYS A 95 41.87 44.76 -15.09
N ASN A 96 42.42 44.42 -16.25
CA ASN A 96 43.32 45.30 -17.00
C ASN A 96 42.60 46.55 -17.52
N VAL A 97 41.38 46.40 -18.06
CA VAL A 97 40.53 47.54 -18.50
C VAL A 97 40.17 48.47 -17.33
N TYR A 98 39.96 47.92 -16.13
CA TYR A 98 39.72 48.75 -14.95
C TYR A 98 40.96 49.55 -14.51
N LEU A 99 42.15 48.92 -14.56
CA LEU A 99 43.41 49.50 -14.10
C LEU A 99 44.00 50.55 -15.06
N ASP A 100 43.66 50.51 -16.35
CA ASP A 100 44.11 51.50 -17.32
C ASP A 100 43.26 52.79 -17.22
N GLU A 101 43.92 53.89 -16.89
CA GLU A 101 43.28 55.20 -16.73
C GLU A 101 42.75 55.78 -18.05
N ASN A 102 43.21 55.27 -19.20
CA ASN A 102 42.86 55.75 -20.54
C ASN A 102 41.87 54.85 -21.30
N SER A 103 41.31 53.81 -20.68
CA SER A 103 40.37 52.89 -21.36
C SER A 103 39.12 53.60 -21.87
N GLU A 104 38.70 53.24 -23.08
CA GLU A 104 37.50 53.80 -23.71
C GLU A 104 36.21 53.19 -23.11
N LEU A 105 35.11 53.94 -23.19
CA LEU A 105 33.81 53.51 -22.64
C LEU A 105 33.34 52.16 -23.23
N LYS A 106 33.67 51.89 -24.50
CA LYS A 106 33.35 50.63 -25.19
C LYS A 106 34.04 49.43 -24.53
N ASP A 107 35.31 49.56 -24.17
CA ASP A 107 36.09 48.49 -23.53
C ASP A 107 35.59 48.23 -22.11
N ILE A 108 35.24 49.30 -21.37
CA ILE A 108 34.66 49.19 -20.02
C ILE A 108 33.31 48.46 -20.07
N GLN A 109 32.48 48.74 -21.08
CA GLN A 109 31.18 48.09 -21.24
C GLN A 109 31.30 46.61 -21.64
N GLU A 110 32.29 46.28 -22.47
CA GLU A 110 32.61 44.89 -22.83
C GLU A 110 33.10 44.09 -21.61
N ALA A 111 33.98 44.69 -20.79
CA ALA A 111 34.43 44.10 -19.54
C ALA A 111 33.28 43.83 -18.55
N ILE A 112 32.32 44.76 -18.42
CA ILE A 112 31.12 44.59 -17.59
C ILE A 112 30.26 43.41 -18.07
N ASN A 113 30.04 43.30 -19.38
CA ASN A 113 29.21 42.23 -19.96
C ASN A 113 29.82 40.85 -19.72
N LEU A 114 31.14 40.71 -19.92
CA LEU A 114 31.86 39.46 -19.67
C LEU A 114 31.79 39.03 -18.20
N LEU A 115 31.89 39.97 -17.25
CA LEU A 115 31.74 39.65 -15.81
C LEU A 115 30.32 39.23 -15.45
N LYS A 116 29.28 39.86 -16.03
CA LYS A 116 27.87 39.45 -15.82
C LYS A 116 27.59 38.04 -16.35
N GLU A 117 28.17 37.67 -17.49
CA GLU A 117 28.05 36.30 -18.03
C GLU A 117 28.73 35.26 -17.12
N ILE A 118 29.88 35.61 -16.52
CA ILE A 118 30.55 34.78 -15.52
C ILE A 118 29.65 34.59 -14.29
N THR A 119 29.09 35.67 -13.73
CA THR A 119 28.20 35.60 -12.56
C THR A 119 26.95 34.75 -12.81
N ASN A 120 26.31 34.90 -13.97
CA ASN A 120 25.12 34.10 -14.33
C ASN A 120 25.46 32.60 -14.47
N SER A 121 26.65 32.29 -15.01
CA SER A 121 27.12 30.91 -15.14
C SER A 121 27.39 30.26 -13.77
N ILE A 122 27.95 31.04 -12.84
CA ILE A 122 28.19 30.63 -11.46
C ILE A 122 26.87 30.32 -10.73
N GLN A 123 25.88 31.21 -10.87
CA GLN A 123 24.58 31.05 -10.22
C GLN A 123 23.84 29.79 -10.71
N ALA A 124 23.88 29.51 -12.02
CA ALA A 124 23.27 28.32 -12.59
C ALA A 124 23.91 27.00 -12.08
N ILE A 125 25.21 27.01 -11.77
CA ILE A 125 25.92 25.85 -11.19
C ILE A 125 25.45 25.58 -9.76
N ASP A 126 25.27 26.63 -8.95
CA ASP A 126 24.81 26.51 -7.57
C ASP A 126 23.34 26.03 -7.47
N GLU A 127 22.47 26.52 -8.36
CA GLU A 127 21.07 26.08 -8.40
C GLU A 127 20.92 24.57 -8.70
N GLN A 128 21.80 24.02 -9.55
CA GLN A 128 21.82 22.58 -9.84
C GLN A 128 22.35 21.73 -8.66
N LYS A 129 23.32 22.26 -7.89
CA LYS A 129 23.86 21.61 -6.69
C LYS A 129 22.79 21.46 -5.61
N ASP A 130 21.93 22.46 -5.45
CA ASP A 130 20.86 22.42 -4.45
C ASP A 130 19.68 21.53 -4.89
N MET A 131 19.38 21.44 -6.19
CA MET A 131 18.45 20.43 -6.72
C MET A 131 18.91 18.99 -6.42
N LEU A 132 20.20 18.68 -6.61
CA LEU A 132 20.76 17.35 -6.32
C LEU A 132 20.71 17.00 -4.82
N LYS A 133 20.92 17.98 -3.93
CA LYS A 133 20.74 17.78 -2.48
C LYS A 133 19.29 17.50 -2.09
N VAL A 134 18.33 18.14 -2.76
CA VAL A 134 16.89 17.92 -2.54
C VAL A 134 16.47 16.53 -3.02
N ASP A 135 16.98 16.08 -4.16
CA ASP A 135 16.72 14.72 -4.66
C ASP A 135 17.36 13.63 -3.78
N LEU A 136 18.55 13.88 -3.21
CA LEU A 136 19.17 13.04 -2.18
C LEU A 136 18.38 13.02 -0.87
N PHE A 137 17.85 14.17 -0.45
CA PHE A 137 16.98 14.25 0.73
C PHE A 137 15.66 13.50 0.52
N ASN A 138 15.15 13.46 -0.71
CA ASN A 138 13.97 12.69 -1.08
C ASN A 138 14.27 11.18 -1.15
N LEU A 139 15.45 10.77 -1.67
CA LEU A 139 15.95 9.40 -1.62
C LEU A 139 16.15 8.91 -0.17
N ARG A 140 16.60 9.78 0.74
CA ARG A 140 16.74 9.52 2.19
C ARG A 140 15.39 9.27 2.87
N LYS A 141 14.27 9.71 2.28
CA LYS A 141 12.90 9.52 2.77
C LYS A 141 12.16 8.36 2.13
N ASP A 142 12.63 7.83 0.99
CA ASP A 142 12.04 6.67 0.34
C ASP A 142 12.50 5.37 1.04
N ASN A 143 11.70 4.93 2.01
CA ASN A 143 11.98 3.81 2.92
C ASN A 143 11.80 2.41 2.30
N SER A 144 11.53 2.29 1.00
CA SER A 144 11.25 1.01 0.34
C SER A 144 12.50 0.13 0.16
N PHE A 145 13.68 0.74 -0.01
CA PHE A 145 14.96 0.05 -0.28
C PHE A 145 15.80 -0.20 0.99
N TYR A 146 15.74 0.71 1.97
CA TYR A 146 16.59 0.68 3.17
C TYR A 146 16.09 -0.21 4.32
N LYS A 147 14.84 -0.69 4.23
CA LYS A 147 14.16 -1.56 5.21
C LYS A 147 14.93 -2.85 5.57
N TYR A 148 15.81 -3.31 4.71
CA TYR A 148 16.53 -4.59 4.86
C TYR A 148 17.97 -4.44 5.38
N PHE A 149 18.42 -3.21 5.70
CA PHE A 149 19.78 -2.91 6.15
C PHE A 149 19.77 -2.35 7.58
N THR A 150 20.77 -2.70 8.40
CA THR A 150 20.96 -2.09 9.72
C THR A 150 21.41 -0.63 9.58
N ARG A 151 21.19 0.21 10.61
CA ARG A 151 21.61 1.63 10.58
C ARG A 151 23.09 1.82 10.20
N LYS A 152 23.96 0.92 10.63
CA LYS A 152 25.39 0.93 10.29
C LYS A 152 25.64 0.68 8.80
N GLN A 153 24.96 -0.31 8.23
CA GLN A 153 25.03 -0.64 6.79
C GLN A 153 24.39 0.44 5.92
N GLN A 154 23.34 1.10 6.40
CA GLN A 154 22.75 2.26 5.73
C GLN A 154 23.75 3.42 5.66
N SER A 155 24.48 3.69 6.75
CA SER A 155 25.53 4.72 6.77
C SER A 155 26.73 4.38 5.89
N GLU A 156 27.17 3.12 5.84
CA GLU A 156 28.25 2.68 4.94
C GLU A 156 27.84 2.77 3.46
N LEU A 157 26.59 2.43 3.13
CA LEU A 157 26.05 2.55 1.77
C LEU A 157 25.88 4.01 1.34
N ILE A 158 25.45 4.89 2.25
CA ILE A 158 25.37 6.33 2.02
C ILE A 158 26.77 6.92 1.79
N TYR A 159 27.76 6.52 2.60
CA TYR A 159 29.14 6.96 2.46
C TYR A 159 29.74 6.57 1.08
N GLU A 160 29.45 5.36 0.59
CA GLU A 160 29.89 4.93 -0.74
C GLU A 160 29.13 5.61 -1.89
N LEU A 161 27.85 5.94 -1.71
CA LEU A 161 27.07 6.72 -2.68
C LEU A 161 27.52 8.19 -2.75
N GLU A 162 27.89 8.78 -1.61
CA GLU A 162 28.48 10.13 -1.55
C GLU A 162 29.83 10.17 -2.27
N LYS A 163 30.66 9.13 -2.08
CA LYS A 163 31.93 8.95 -2.81
C LYS A 163 31.71 8.74 -4.31
N TYR A 164 30.64 8.04 -4.70
CA TYR A 164 30.25 7.81 -6.10
C TYR A 164 29.83 9.10 -6.80
N ILE A 165 29.10 9.98 -6.11
CA ILE A 165 28.70 11.30 -6.63
C ILE A 165 29.92 12.21 -6.78
N GLN A 166 30.86 12.16 -5.82
CA GLN A 166 32.11 12.91 -5.90
C GLN A 166 32.94 12.52 -7.14
N ILE A 167 33.05 11.22 -7.44
CA ILE A 167 33.79 10.70 -8.60
C ILE A 167 33.04 10.95 -9.92
N TYR A 168 31.71 10.92 -9.91
CA TYR A 168 30.89 11.24 -11.09
C TYR A 168 31.02 12.72 -11.50
N ILE A 169 31.12 13.61 -10.51
CA ILE A 169 31.42 15.04 -10.72
C ILE A 169 32.82 15.22 -11.34
N GLU A 170 33.79 14.40 -10.95
CA GLU A 170 35.18 14.45 -11.47
C GLU A 170 35.33 13.92 -12.91
N LEU A 171 34.49 12.99 -13.38
CA LEU A 171 34.72 12.23 -14.62
C LEU A 171 33.96 12.72 -15.87
N ASN A 172 33.02 13.67 -15.77
CA ASN A 172 32.15 14.03 -16.91
C ASN A 172 32.72 15.11 -17.87
N SER A 173 34.04 15.33 -17.90
CA SER A 173 34.73 16.26 -18.81
C SER A 173 35.54 15.59 -19.94
N LYS A 174 34.87 14.68 -20.67
CA LYS A 174 35.19 14.07 -21.99
C LYS A 174 36.19 12.89 -22.06
N LYS A 175 35.67 11.82 -22.71
CA LYS A 175 36.25 10.56 -23.24
C LYS A 175 37.07 9.70 -22.24
N PRO A 176 36.58 8.50 -21.85
CA PRO A 176 37.22 7.69 -20.84
C PRO A 176 38.56 7.14 -21.34
N SER A 177 39.63 7.42 -20.59
CA SER A 177 40.95 6.82 -20.78
C SER A 177 40.91 5.32 -20.42
N GLN A 178 41.92 4.54 -20.82
CA GLN A 178 42.05 3.13 -20.42
C GLN A 178 42.01 2.97 -18.88
N ILE A 179 42.57 3.94 -18.16
CA ILE A 179 42.51 4.04 -16.69
C ILE A 179 41.06 4.20 -16.21
N THR A 180 40.21 4.95 -16.91
CA THR A 180 38.78 5.08 -16.59
C THR A 180 38.01 3.78 -16.85
N ILE A 181 38.34 3.05 -17.92
CA ILE A 181 37.77 1.71 -18.19
C ILE A 181 38.20 0.73 -17.10
N ASP A 182 39.46 0.79 -16.65
CA ASP A 182 39.99 -0.10 -15.62
C ASP A 182 39.44 0.25 -14.23
N ILE A 183 39.21 1.52 -13.93
CA ILE A 183 38.50 1.97 -12.72
C ILE A 183 37.02 1.55 -12.78
N LEU A 184 36.33 1.69 -13.92
CA LEU A 184 34.95 1.21 -14.08
C LEU A 184 34.86 -0.31 -13.96
N LYS A 185 35.81 -1.06 -14.51
CA LYS A 185 35.94 -2.51 -14.30
C LYS A 185 36.19 -2.83 -12.83
N GLN A 186 37.04 -2.06 -12.13
CA GLN A 186 37.29 -2.21 -10.70
C GLN A 186 36.06 -1.86 -9.85
N MET A 187 35.26 -0.88 -10.27
CA MET A 187 34.01 -0.50 -9.62
C MET A 187 32.90 -1.54 -9.83
N ILE A 188 32.72 -2.03 -11.06
CA ILE A 188 31.81 -3.14 -11.38
C ILE A 188 32.26 -4.39 -10.62
N TYR A 189 33.57 -4.64 -10.56
CA TYR A 189 34.17 -5.70 -9.75
C TYR A 189 33.83 -5.52 -8.27
N ASN A 190 34.01 -4.34 -7.68
CA ASN A 190 33.78 -4.08 -6.26
C ASN A 190 32.29 -4.19 -5.89
N VAL A 191 31.38 -3.64 -6.70
CA VAL A 191 29.93 -3.72 -6.49
C VAL A 191 29.44 -5.15 -6.68
N SER A 192 29.88 -5.83 -7.74
CA SER A 192 29.52 -7.23 -7.99
C SER A 192 30.10 -8.14 -6.92
N SER A 193 31.33 -7.90 -6.45
CA SER A 193 31.96 -8.63 -5.36
C SER A 193 31.27 -8.40 -4.02
N SER A 194 30.88 -7.17 -3.71
CA SER A 194 30.15 -6.85 -2.48
C SER A 194 28.78 -7.53 -2.46
N LYS A 195 28.02 -7.43 -3.56
CA LYS A 195 26.73 -8.12 -3.71
C LYS A 195 26.86 -9.64 -3.71
N PHE A 196 27.84 -10.18 -4.42
CA PHE A 196 28.14 -11.60 -4.46
C PHE A 196 28.53 -12.13 -3.07
N ASN A 197 29.39 -11.41 -2.34
CA ASN A 197 29.80 -11.77 -0.97
C ASN A 197 28.62 -11.71 0.01
N PHE A 198 27.74 -10.71 -0.14
CA PHE A 198 26.51 -10.63 0.66
C PHE A 198 25.62 -11.84 0.41
N ILE A 199 25.32 -12.17 -0.85
CA ILE A 199 24.48 -13.32 -1.22
C ILE A 199 25.13 -14.63 -0.74
N LYS A 200 26.45 -14.76 -0.88
CA LYS A 200 27.23 -15.90 -0.37
C LYS A 200 27.07 -16.06 1.15
N GLU A 201 27.14 -14.98 1.92
CA GLU A 201 26.90 -15.05 3.37
C GLU A 201 25.43 -15.37 3.70
N GLN A 202 24.44 -14.87 2.93
CA GLN A 202 23.03 -15.26 3.11
C GLN A 202 22.81 -16.75 2.85
N ILE A 203 23.40 -17.30 1.78
CA ILE A 203 23.34 -18.74 1.48
C ILE A 203 23.99 -19.57 2.60
N LYS A 204 25.11 -19.10 3.15
CA LYS A 204 25.79 -19.74 4.27
C LYS A 204 24.96 -19.71 5.56
N ILE A 205 24.26 -18.61 5.85
CA ILE A 205 23.31 -18.52 6.97
C ILE A 205 22.16 -19.50 6.76
N LEU A 206 21.53 -19.49 5.59
CA LEU A 206 20.42 -20.38 5.25
C LEU A 206 20.80 -21.86 5.37
N ARG A 207 22.02 -22.22 4.93
CA ARG A 207 22.56 -23.58 5.08
C ARG A 207 22.84 -23.95 6.54
N LYS A 208 23.29 -23.02 7.38
CA LYS A 208 23.45 -23.25 8.83
C LYS A 208 22.11 -23.45 9.52
N GLU A 209 21.12 -22.64 9.20
CA GLU A 209 19.75 -22.80 9.72
C GLU A 209 19.14 -24.13 9.30
N PHE A 210 19.33 -24.54 8.05
CA PHE A 210 18.90 -25.86 7.58
C PHE A 210 19.65 -26.99 8.29
N ALA A 211 20.97 -26.90 8.44
CA ALA A 211 21.76 -27.91 9.15
C ALA A 211 21.31 -28.10 10.60
N TYR A 212 20.95 -27.02 11.30
CA TYR A 212 20.40 -27.07 12.66
C TYR A 212 19.08 -27.84 12.72
N LYS A 213 18.23 -27.71 11.69
CA LYS A 213 16.93 -28.39 11.61
C LYS A 213 16.96 -29.73 10.88
N LYS A 214 18.09 -30.11 10.28
CA LYS A 214 18.17 -31.18 9.29
C LYS A 214 17.71 -32.53 9.84
N GLU A 215 18.18 -32.93 11.02
CA GLU A 215 17.78 -34.21 11.63
C GLU A 215 16.27 -34.29 11.82
N GLU A 216 15.66 -33.19 12.27
CA GLU A 216 14.22 -33.11 12.48
C GLU A 216 13.45 -33.12 11.16
N LEU A 217 13.86 -32.29 10.19
CA LEU A 217 13.24 -32.23 8.86
C LEU A 217 13.33 -33.59 8.13
N ASN A 218 14.46 -34.28 8.25
CA ASN A 218 14.70 -35.55 7.55
C ASN A 218 13.83 -36.69 8.08
N LYS A 219 13.32 -36.56 9.31
CA LYS A 219 12.34 -37.50 9.88
C LYS A 219 11.00 -37.43 9.16
N TYR A 220 10.55 -36.23 8.77
CA TYR A 220 9.18 -36.00 8.27
C TYR A 220 9.09 -35.76 6.77
N VAL A 221 10.09 -35.11 6.17
CA VAL A 221 10.12 -34.72 4.74
C VAL A 221 11.45 -35.07 4.07
N PRO A 222 11.89 -36.34 4.10
CA PRO A 222 13.21 -36.75 3.59
C PRO A 222 13.40 -36.42 2.11
N SER A 223 12.34 -36.49 1.29
CA SER A 223 12.41 -36.12 -0.13
C SER A 223 12.71 -34.64 -0.35
N ASP A 224 12.20 -33.76 0.51
CA ASP A 224 12.38 -32.32 0.40
C ASP A 224 13.73 -31.90 0.98
N VAL A 225 14.21 -32.61 2.01
CA VAL A 225 15.59 -32.50 2.50
C VAL A 225 16.58 -32.85 1.38
N ILE A 226 16.41 -33.99 0.69
CA ILE A 226 17.28 -34.39 -0.42
C ILE A 226 17.29 -33.35 -1.55
N LYS A 227 16.11 -32.80 -1.91
CA LYS A 227 16.02 -31.73 -2.92
C LYS A 227 16.76 -30.47 -2.48
N PHE A 228 16.52 -30.01 -1.25
CA PHE A 228 17.19 -28.82 -0.73
C PHE A 228 18.70 -28.99 -0.70
N GLU A 229 19.21 -30.13 -0.24
CA GLU A 229 20.64 -30.41 -0.20
C GLU A 229 21.27 -30.45 -1.60
N LYS A 230 20.55 -31.02 -2.58
CA LYS A 230 20.97 -30.99 -3.98
C LYS A 230 21.09 -29.55 -4.49
N TYR A 231 20.06 -28.73 -4.30
CA TYR A 231 20.09 -27.33 -4.75
C TYR A 231 21.14 -26.49 -4.00
N ALA A 232 21.27 -26.67 -2.69
CA ALA A 232 22.27 -25.98 -1.89
C ALA A 232 23.70 -26.34 -2.34
N LYS A 233 23.92 -27.60 -2.72
CA LYS A 233 25.17 -28.05 -3.32
C LYS A 233 25.38 -27.44 -4.71
N ASP A 234 24.40 -27.52 -5.60
CA ASP A 234 24.49 -26.97 -6.96
C ASP A 234 24.82 -25.47 -6.94
N ILE A 235 24.20 -24.71 -6.04
CA ILE A 235 24.45 -23.27 -5.88
C ILE A 235 25.83 -23.01 -5.28
N ASN A 236 26.27 -23.83 -4.32
CA ASN A 236 27.61 -23.72 -3.75
C ASN A 236 28.70 -24.04 -4.79
N ASP A 237 28.48 -25.06 -5.62
CA ASP A 237 29.38 -25.44 -6.71
C ASP A 237 29.43 -24.33 -7.78
N LYS A 238 28.30 -23.69 -8.08
CA LYS A 238 28.25 -22.47 -8.90
C LYS A 238 29.03 -21.31 -8.27
N ILE A 239 28.86 -21.04 -6.98
CA ILE A 239 29.61 -19.98 -6.28
C ILE A 239 31.11 -20.24 -6.40
N ILE A 240 31.57 -21.47 -6.13
CA ILE A 240 32.98 -21.86 -6.28
C ILE A 240 33.46 -21.69 -7.73
N ALA A 241 32.65 -22.07 -8.71
CA ALA A 241 32.98 -21.91 -10.13
C ALA A 241 33.08 -20.42 -10.54
N TYR A 242 32.23 -19.57 -9.98
CA TYR A 242 32.15 -18.15 -10.30
C TYR A 242 33.14 -17.28 -9.55
N GLU A 243 33.68 -17.72 -8.40
CA GLU A 243 34.71 -16.99 -7.64
C GLU A 243 35.99 -16.69 -8.43
N SER A 244 36.21 -17.38 -9.55
CA SER A 244 37.34 -17.18 -10.46
C SER A 244 37.01 -16.35 -11.71
N GLN A 245 35.75 -15.89 -11.89
CA GLN A 245 35.25 -15.25 -13.10
C GLN A 245 34.87 -13.78 -12.89
N LEU A 246 35.15 -12.92 -13.87
CA LEU A 246 34.81 -11.49 -13.83
C LEU A 246 34.10 -10.98 -15.08
N PRO A 247 33.06 -10.13 -14.93
CA PRO A 247 32.42 -9.71 -13.67
C PRO A 247 31.63 -10.84 -12.98
N LEU A 248 31.55 -10.83 -11.64
CA LEU A 248 30.85 -11.86 -10.88
C LEU A 248 29.34 -11.86 -11.20
N PRO A 249 28.73 -12.99 -11.59
CA PRO A 249 27.33 -13.08 -12.00
C PRO A 249 26.38 -13.14 -10.79
N TRP A 250 26.42 -12.10 -9.97
CA TRP A 250 25.65 -12.04 -8.72
C TRP A 250 24.13 -12.12 -8.96
N GLU A 251 23.62 -11.68 -10.12
CA GLU A 251 22.19 -11.73 -10.47
C GLU A 251 21.68 -13.17 -10.66
N ASP A 252 22.49 -14.03 -11.28
CA ASP A 252 22.11 -15.42 -11.50
C ASP A 252 22.20 -16.22 -10.19
N ILE A 253 23.21 -15.94 -9.36
CA ILE A 253 23.31 -16.51 -8.01
C ILE A 253 22.21 -15.97 -7.10
N PHE A 254 21.75 -14.74 -7.30
CA PHE A 254 20.61 -14.19 -6.57
C PHE A 254 19.31 -14.92 -6.90
N LYS A 255 19.02 -15.18 -8.19
CA LYS A 255 17.85 -15.97 -8.60
C LYS A 255 17.91 -17.39 -8.03
N ASP A 256 19.09 -17.99 -8.06
CA ASP A 256 19.36 -19.29 -7.45
C ASP A 256 19.12 -19.27 -5.93
N TYR A 257 19.58 -18.23 -5.23
CA TYR A 257 19.31 -18.01 -3.81
C TYR A 257 17.81 -17.86 -3.52
N GLU A 258 17.08 -17.04 -4.30
CA GLU A 258 15.63 -16.89 -4.14
C GLU A 258 14.90 -18.22 -4.31
N PHE A 259 15.35 -19.04 -5.27
CA PHE A 259 14.82 -20.38 -5.46
C PHE A 259 15.14 -21.29 -4.28
N LEU A 260 16.39 -21.31 -3.79
CA LEU A 260 16.80 -22.09 -2.62
C LEU A 260 16.02 -21.70 -1.37
N PHE A 261 15.80 -20.40 -1.16
CA PHE A 261 15.00 -19.86 -0.06
C PHE A 261 13.52 -20.29 -0.16
N LYS A 262 12.94 -20.30 -1.37
CA LYS A 262 11.59 -20.85 -1.60
C LYS A 262 11.54 -22.35 -1.29
N GLN A 263 12.54 -23.13 -1.67
CA GLN A 263 12.60 -24.56 -1.34
C GLN A 263 12.74 -24.80 0.17
N PHE A 264 13.53 -23.98 0.88
CA PHE A 264 13.63 -24.02 2.34
C PHE A 264 12.27 -23.78 3.01
N ASN A 265 11.53 -22.76 2.57
CA ASN A 265 10.21 -22.44 3.10
C ASN A 265 9.17 -23.51 2.77
N LEU A 266 9.25 -24.11 1.58
CA LEU A 266 8.37 -25.22 1.20
C LEU A 266 8.66 -26.47 2.05
N CYS A 267 9.94 -26.80 2.26
CA CYS A 267 10.37 -27.90 3.12
C CYS A 267 9.87 -27.70 4.56
N ASN A 268 10.05 -26.50 5.14
CA ASN A 268 9.49 -26.17 6.45
C ASN A 268 7.96 -26.28 6.47
N SER A 269 7.27 -25.77 5.45
CA SER A 269 5.79 -25.87 5.37
C SER A 269 5.29 -27.31 5.27
N ASN A 270 5.99 -28.17 4.53
CA ASN A 270 5.64 -29.59 4.43
C ASN A 270 6.02 -30.36 5.69
N TYR A 271 7.11 -29.99 6.34
CA TYR A 271 7.48 -30.51 7.66
C TYR A 271 6.40 -30.17 8.69
N GLU A 272 5.91 -28.92 8.77
CA GLU A 272 4.82 -28.57 9.69
C GLU A 272 3.58 -29.44 9.42
N LYS A 273 3.22 -29.63 8.15
CA LYS A 273 2.11 -30.53 7.76
C LYS A 273 2.35 -32.00 8.09
N ALA A 274 3.59 -32.48 7.98
CA ALA A 274 3.94 -33.87 8.25
C ALA A 274 4.08 -34.13 9.76
N LYS A 275 4.56 -33.15 10.52
CA LYS A 275 4.59 -33.15 11.99
C LYS A 275 3.18 -33.11 12.56
N GLU A 276 2.27 -32.34 11.96
CA GLU A 276 0.83 -32.36 12.26
C GLU A 276 0.18 -33.76 12.06
N ASN A 277 0.83 -34.68 11.32
CA ASN A 277 0.33 -36.05 11.09
C ASN A 277 1.00 -37.13 11.96
N GLU A 278 2.05 -36.82 12.74
CA GLU A 278 2.80 -37.81 13.54
C GLU A 278 2.80 -37.53 15.05
N VAL A 279 2.27 -36.39 15.50
CA VAL A 279 2.00 -36.14 16.92
C VAL A 279 0.62 -36.71 17.23
N SER A 280 0.48 -37.49 18.31
CA SER A 280 -0.85 -37.89 18.78
C SER A 280 -1.63 -36.59 19.02
N ASP A 281 -2.78 -36.41 18.35
CA ASP A 281 -3.62 -35.20 18.50
C ASP A 281 -3.85 -34.91 20.00
N SER A 282 -3.89 -35.94 20.86
CA SER A 282 -4.01 -35.81 22.31
C SER A 282 -2.86 -35.05 23.00
N ASP A 283 -1.60 -35.25 22.65
CA ASP A 283 -0.48 -34.66 23.39
C ASP A 283 -0.22 -33.20 23.00
N GLU A 284 -0.39 -32.85 21.72
CA GLU A 284 -0.33 -31.47 21.25
C GLU A 284 -1.54 -30.67 21.74
N ILE A 285 -2.74 -31.25 21.67
CA ILE A 285 -3.95 -30.64 22.24
C ILE A 285 -3.79 -30.41 23.74
N ASN A 286 -3.24 -31.38 24.49
CA ASN A 286 -3.02 -31.22 25.91
C ASN A 286 -2.01 -30.11 26.22
N SER A 287 -0.87 -30.04 25.53
CA SER A 287 0.14 -29.01 25.76
C SER A 287 -0.33 -27.60 25.35
N LEU A 288 -1.01 -27.46 24.21
CA LEU A 288 -1.61 -26.20 23.77
C LEU A 288 -2.74 -25.76 24.71
N THR A 289 -3.56 -26.70 25.19
CA THR A 289 -4.64 -26.41 26.14
C THR A 289 -4.06 -25.94 27.48
N VAL A 290 -2.99 -26.58 27.97
CA VAL A 290 -2.30 -26.15 29.19
C VAL A 290 -1.69 -24.75 29.02
N SER A 291 -0.98 -24.50 27.92
CA SER A 291 -0.39 -23.18 27.62
C SER A 291 -1.46 -22.09 27.49
N ASN A 292 -2.56 -22.36 26.78
CA ASN A 292 -3.69 -21.46 26.64
C ASN A 292 -4.37 -21.18 27.99
N ASN A 293 -4.51 -22.19 28.85
CA ASN A 293 -5.07 -22.02 30.19
C ASN A 293 -4.18 -21.16 31.09
N ILE A 294 -2.85 -21.31 31.01
CA ILE A 294 -1.90 -20.46 31.74
C ILE A 294 -1.99 -19.01 31.24
N ALA A 295 -2.00 -18.79 29.93
CA ALA A 295 -2.14 -17.46 29.33
C ALA A 295 -3.48 -16.81 29.71
N LYS A 296 -4.57 -17.57 29.64
CA LYS A 296 -5.92 -17.16 30.08
C LYS A 296 -5.92 -16.74 31.54
N ALA A 297 -5.35 -17.55 32.44
CA ALA A 297 -5.29 -17.25 33.87
C ALA A 297 -4.48 -15.97 34.13
N ARG A 298 -3.32 -15.83 33.49
CA ARG A 298 -2.50 -14.61 33.57
C ARG A 298 -3.27 -13.38 33.10
N MET A 299 -3.91 -13.46 31.93
CA MET A 299 -4.64 -12.32 31.37
C MET A 299 -5.86 -11.95 32.20
N THR A 300 -6.58 -12.94 32.72
CA THR A 300 -7.70 -12.73 33.65
C THR A 300 -7.24 -11.99 34.91
N SER A 301 -6.09 -12.38 35.48
CA SER A 301 -5.49 -11.68 36.63
C SER A 301 -5.09 -10.24 36.32
N ILE A 302 -4.55 -9.97 35.14
CA ILE A 302 -4.26 -8.60 34.68
C ILE A 302 -5.57 -7.80 34.61
N VAL A 303 -6.61 -8.34 33.99
CA VAL A 303 -7.91 -7.67 33.87
C VAL A 303 -8.55 -7.42 35.24
N ASP A 304 -8.55 -8.38 36.16
CA ASP A 304 -9.06 -8.19 37.53
C ASP A 304 -8.29 -7.06 38.27
N ASN A 305 -6.99 -6.96 38.04
CA ASN A 305 -6.18 -5.85 38.54
C ASN A 305 -6.48 -4.51 37.86
N LEU A 306 -6.98 -4.50 36.63
CA LEU A 306 -7.36 -3.27 35.93
C LEU A 306 -8.74 -2.77 36.37
N ILE A 307 -9.72 -3.67 36.47
CA ILE A 307 -11.12 -3.30 36.72
C ILE A 307 -11.46 -3.28 38.21
N GLY A 308 -10.70 -3.99 39.04
CA GLY A 308 -10.92 -4.10 40.48
C GLY A 308 -11.96 -5.14 40.88
N SER A 309 -12.05 -5.41 42.18
CA SER A 309 -12.84 -6.51 42.73
C SER A 309 -14.36 -6.24 42.78
N LYS A 310 -14.80 -4.98 42.67
CA LYS A 310 -16.21 -4.59 42.77
C LYS A 310 -16.61 -3.64 41.65
N ASN A 311 -17.75 -3.94 41.03
CA ASN A 311 -18.43 -3.03 40.10
C ASN A 311 -19.25 -1.98 40.85
N ILE A 312 -19.68 -0.92 40.16
CA ILE A 312 -20.68 0.03 40.66
C ILE A 312 -22.08 -0.61 40.61
N THR A 313 -22.86 -0.47 41.68
CA THR A 313 -24.20 -1.06 41.80
C THR A 313 -25.30 -0.13 41.27
N ASP A 314 -26.46 -0.67 40.93
CA ASP A 314 -27.62 0.13 40.48
C ASP A 314 -28.07 1.13 41.55
N GLU A 315 -28.00 0.75 42.83
CA GLU A 315 -28.27 1.63 43.95
C GLU A 315 -27.31 2.82 44.00
N GLN A 316 -26.00 2.58 43.80
CA GLN A 316 -24.99 3.64 43.72
C GLN A 316 -25.22 4.55 42.51
N ILE A 317 -25.57 3.98 41.35
CA ILE A 317 -25.92 4.75 40.15
C ILE A 317 -27.16 5.62 40.39
N ASN A 318 -28.15 5.12 41.13
CA ASN A 318 -29.36 5.88 41.43
C ASN A 318 -29.12 7.07 42.35
N HIS A 319 -28.07 7.04 43.17
CA HIS A 319 -27.65 8.17 44.01
C HIS A 319 -26.80 9.23 43.28
N ILE A 320 -26.51 9.05 41.98
CA ILE A 320 -25.85 10.07 41.14
C ILE A 320 -26.91 11.05 40.63
N TYR A 321 -26.79 12.32 41.02
CA TYR A 321 -27.74 13.37 40.65
C TYR A 321 -27.52 13.93 39.23
N ASN A 322 -26.26 14.06 38.80
CA ASN A 322 -25.96 14.57 37.47
C ASN A 322 -26.32 13.53 36.41
N LYS A 323 -27.19 13.91 35.46
CA LYS A 323 -27.69 13.01 34.41
C LYS A 323 -26.56 12.43 33.55
N ASN A 324 -25.57 13.22 33.17
CA ASN A 324 -24.47 12.76 32.32
C ASN A 324 -23.56 11.78 33.08
N ASP A 325 -23.21 12.09 34.33
CA ASP A 325 -22.45 11.17 35.18
C ASP A 325 -23.19 9.84 35.37
N LYS A 326 -24.53 9.89 35.52
CA LYS A 326 -25.37 8.69 35.64
C LYS A 326 -25.32 7.83 34.38
N GLU A 327 -25.33 8.42 33.18
CA GLU A 327 -25.18 7.68 31.92
C GLU A 327 -23.78 7.09 31.75
N ILE A 328 -22.73 7.83 32.11
CA ILE A 328 -21.36 7.32 32.11
C ILE A 328 -21.22 6.16 33.10
N ALA A 329 -21.85 6.25 34.28
CA ALA A 329 -21.85 5.21 35.30
C ALA A 329 -22.50 3.90 34.82
N LYS A 330 -23.62 3.99 34.08
CA LYS A 330 -24.26 2.82 33.46
C LYS A 330 -23.35 2.17 32.42
N LYS A 331 -22.69 2.97 31.55
CA LYS A 331 -21.73 2.44 30.58
C LYS A 331 -20.53 1.79 31.28
N LEU A 332 -20.00 2.43 32.32
CA LEU A 332 -18.92 1.89 33.15
C LEU A 332 -19.27 0.54 33.76
N GLN A 333 -20.50 0.40 34.27
CA GLN A 333 -21.01 -0.86 34.81
C GLN A 333 -21.00 -1.97 33.75
N ILE A 334 -21.44 -1.66 32.52
CA ILE A 334 -21.41 -2.61 31.39
C ILE A 334 -19.98 -2.95 30.98
N VAL A 335 -19.09 -1.94 30.87
CA VAL A 335 -17.67 -2.13 30.52
C VAL A 335 -16.99 -3.07 31.51
N TRP A 336 -17.19 -2.86 32.81
CA TRP A 336 -16.63 -3.72 33.85
C TRP A 336 -17.10 -5.17 33.69
N THR A 337 -18.41 -5.38 33.50
CA THR A 337 -18.99 -6.72 33.34
C THR A 337 -18.47 -7.41 32.09
N LYS A 338 -18.43 -6.70 30.96
CA LYS A 338 -17.96 -7.25 29.68
C LYS A 338 -16.47 -7.57 29.68
N PHE A 339 -15.62 -6.75 30.31
CA PHE A 339 -14.19 -7.09 30.46
C PHE A 339 -14.01 -8.41 31.20
N LYS A 340 -14.78 -8.59 32.27
CA LYS A 340 -14.69 -9.77 33.12
C LYS A 340 -15.15 -11.04 32.41
N SER A 341 -16.15 -10.96 31.52
CA SER A 341 -16.67 -12.12 30.79
C SER A 341 -15.97 -12.38 29.46
N LEU A 342 -15.75 -11.35 28.63
CA LEU A 342 -15.32 -11.50 27.25
C LEU A 342 -13.84 -11.86 27.11
N ILE A 343 -12.97 -11.43 28.04
CA ILE A 343 -11.54 -11.76 27.95
C ILE A 343 -11.30 -13.26 28.16
N PRO A 344 -11.80 -13.90 29.24
CA PRO A 344 -11.75 -15.35 29.37
C PRO A 344 -12.39 -16.08 28.18
N GLU A 345 -13.53 -15.59 27.71
CA GLU A 345 -14.23 -16.16 26.56
C GLU A 345 -13.41 -16.07 25.27
N ALA A 346 -12.61 -15.01 25.08
CA ALA A 346 -11.70 -14.90 23.94
C ALA A 346 -10.64 -15.99 23.94
N TYR A 347 -10.07 -16.34 25.09
CA TYR A 347 -9.15 -17.47 25.17
C TYR A 347 -9.86 -18.82 24.90
N ASP A 348 -11.09 -18.98 25.35
CA ASP A 348 -11.86 -20.21 25.14
C ASP A 348 -12.24 -20.38 23.66
N LYS A 349 -12.69 -19.31 23.02
CA LYS A 349 -13.19 -19.35 21.64
C LYS A 349 -12.10 -19.18 20.59
N MET A 350 -11.04 -18.42 20.86
CA MET A 350 -9.99 -18.10 19.90
C MET A 350 -8.65 -18.81 20.19
N GLY A 351 -8.40 -19.26 21.43
CA GLY A 351 -7.11 -19.81 21.87
C GLY A 351 -7.03 -21.33 22.03
N GLY A 352 -8.11 -22.01 22.44
CA GLY A 352 -8.16 -23.49 22.63
C GLY A 352 -8.47 -24.28 21.35
N ILE A 353 -8.60 -25.63 21.39
CA ILE A 353 -8.82 -26.65 20.31
C ILE A 353 -9.39 -26.17 18.95
N ARG A 354 -10.27 -25.15 18.94
CA ARG A 354 -10.65 -24.30 17.79
C ARG A 354 -9.47 -23.57 17.10
N SER A 355 -8.28 -23.61 17.70
CA SER A 355 -7.10 -22.80 17.39
C SER A 355 -6.22 -23.37 16.29
N LYS A 356 -6.60 -24.48 15.63
CA LYS A 356 -6.03 -24.78 14.30
C LYS A 356 -6.33 -23.62 13.32
N ASN A 357 -7.37 -22.82 13.58
CA ASN A 357 -7.65 -21.62 12.81
C ASN A 357 -6.69 -20.45 13.14
N ILE A 358 -5.79 -20.16 12.20
CA ILE A 358 -4.79 -19.09 12.31
C ILE A 358 -5.40 -17.68 12.45
N ASN A 359 -6.60 -17.44 11.91
CA ASN A 359 -7.26 -16.14 11.99
C ASN A 359 -7.70 -15.84 13.43
N PHE A 360 -8.22 -16.84 14.14
CA PHE A 360 -8.60 -16.69 15.55
C PHE A 360 -7.38 -16.47 16.44
N LYS A 361 -6.27 -17.18 16.19
CA LYS A 361 -5.00 -16.95 16.90
C LYS A 361 -4.48 -15.52 16.72
N LYS A 362 -4.47 -15.01 15.48
CA LYS A 362 -4.11 -13.60 15.20
C LYS A 362 -5.03 -12.63 15.96
N ARG A 363 -6.33 -12.92 15.97
CA ARG A 363 -7.32 -12.10 16.67
C ARG A 363 -7.14 -12.08 18.18
N LEU A 364 -6.90 -13.24 18.79
CA LEU A 364 -6.54 -13.33 20.20
C LEU A 364 -5.29 -12.50 20.49
N LYS A 365 -4.30 -12.53 19.60
CA LYS A 365 -3.08 -11.73 19.77
C LYS A 365 -3.36 -10.23 19.80
N THR A 366 -4.28 -9.74 18.95
CA THR A 366 -4.73 -8.34 19.00
C THR A 366 -5.37 -8.00 20.36
N VAL A 367 -6.17 -8.91 20.94
CA VAL A 367 -6.75 -8.72 22.29
C VAL A 367 -5.66 -8.67 23.36
N GLU A 368 -4.65 -9.53 23.28
CA GLU A 368 -3.50 -9.50 24.21
C GLU A 368 -2.72 -8.19 24.09
N ASN A 369 -2.43 -7.75 22.86
CA ASN A 369 -1.70 -6.53 22.60
C ASN A 369 -2.49 -5.30 23.08
N PHE A 370 -3.81 -5.29 22.94
CA PHE A 370 -4.68 -4.26 23.51
C PHE A 370 -4.48 -4.13 25.02
N ILE A 371 -4.61 -5.26 25.74
CA ILE A 371 -4.52 -5.27 27.20
C ILE A 371 -3.11 -4.87 27.66
N ASN A 372 -2.07 -5.36 26.98
CA ASN A 372 -0.68 -5.09 27.36
C ASN A 372 -0.20 -3.67 26.99
N ASN A 373 -0.53 -3.18 25.79
CA ASN A 373 0.03 -1.93 25.26
C ASN A 373 -0.77 -0.69 25.65
N TYR A 374 -2.10 -0.81 25.78
CA TYR A 374 -2.93 0.34 26.14
C TYR A 374 -2.94 0.59 27.67
N TRP A 375 -2.51 -0.40 28.46
CA TRP A 375 -2.58 -0.34 29.93
C TRP A 375 -1.28 -0.74 30.66
N GLY A 376 -0.22 -1.05 29.91
CA GLY A 376 1.13 -1.20 30.46
C GLY A 376 1.62 0.12 31.06
N TYR A 377 2.50 0.01 32.08
CA TYR A 377 2.98 1.13 32.91
C TYR A 377 3.57 2.32 32.11
N ASP A 378 3.99 2.13 30.85
CA ASP A 378 4.62 3.14 29.99
C ASP A 378 3.71 3.81 28.94
N SER A 379 2.42 3.46 28.86
CA SER A 379 1.52 3.87 27.76
C SER A 379 1.09 5.35 27.77
N GLY A 380 1.49 6.16 28.75
CA GLY A 380 1.12 7.59 28.84
C GLY A 380 -0.38 7.87 29.08
N LEU A 381 -1.23 6.83 29.14
CA LEU A 381 -2.67 6.91 29.40
C LEU A 381 -3.04 6.50 30.84
N ASN A 382 -2.06 6.03 31.62
CA ASN A 382 -2.17 5.77 33.06
C ASN A 382 -2.10 7.04 33.93
N SER A 383 -1.96 8.23 33.33
CA SER A 383 -2.14 9.50 34.04
C SER A 383 -3.62 9.89 34.01
N GLY A 384 -4.38 9.27 34.92
CA GLY A 384 -5.63 9.88 35.35
C GLY A 384 -5.41 11.34 35.80
N PRO A 385 -6.47 12.15 35.88
CA PRO A 385 -6.39 13.47 36.52
C PRO A 385 -5.96 13.40 37.99
N MET A 386 -5.98 12.19 38.59
CA MET A 386 -5.26 11.88 39.83
C MET A 386 -3.85 11.42 39.47
N ALA A 387 -2.83 12.12 39.97
CA ALA A 387 -1.39 11.91 39.71
C ALA A 387 -0.80 10.53 40.07
N ASN A 388 -1.62 9.50 40.25
CA ASN A 388 -1.21 8.16 40.66
C ASN A 388 -1.64 7.15 39.59
N SER A 389 -0.79 6.16 39.37
CA SER A 389 -0.87 4.95 38.51
C SER A 389 -2.12 4.05 38.68
N THR A 390 -3.29 4.62 38.94
CA THR A 390 -4.55 3.90 39.15
C THR A 390 -5.25 3.70 37.81
N PRO A 391 -5.60 2.46 37.44
CA PRO A 391 -6.32 2.17 36.19
C PRO A 391 -7.64 2.95 36.08
N ILE A 392 -7.98 3.38 34.86
CA ILE A 392 -9.12 4.29 34.59
C ILE A 392 -10.45 3.76 35.15
N ILE A 393 -10.76 2.46 34.95
CA ILE A 393 -12.01 1.85 35.45
C ILE A 393 -12.07 1.92 36.99
N LYS A 394 -10.99 1.52 37.68
CA LYS A 394 -10.89 1.61 39.15
C LYS A 394 -11.05 3.05 39.64
N GLY A 395 -10.36 3.98 38.99
CA GLY A 395 -10.44 5.41 39.30
C GLY A 395 -11.86 5.94 39.14
N ALA A 396 -12.52 5.59 38.04
CA ALA A 396 -13.89 6.02 37.74
C ALA A 396 -14.89 5.50 38.77
N ILE A 397 -14.83 4.19 39.09
CA ILE A 397 -15.70 3.59 40.11
C ILE A 397 -15.46 4.26 41.47
N ARG A 398 -14.20 4.44 41.89
CA ARG A 398 -13.86 5.11 43.14
C ARG A 398 -14.42 6.54 43.20
N GLN A 399 -14.27 7.29 42.12
CA GLN A 399 -14.74 8.67 42.02
C GLN A 399 -16.26 8.75 42.19
N LEU A 400 -17.01 7.90 41.47
CA LEU A 400 -18.48 7.87 41.56
C LEU A 400 -18.98 7.37 42.91
N VAL A 401 -18.38 6.32 43.47
CA VAL A 401 -18.78 5.76 44.77
C VAL A 401 -18.53 6.77 45.91
N THR A 402 -17.40 7.50 45.84
CA THR A 402 -17.00 8.43 46.91
C THR A 402 -17.74 9.77 46.79
N TYR A 403 -17.76 10.36 45.60
CA TYR A 403 -18.20 11.74 45.40
C TYR A 403 -19.54 11.85 44.68
N LYS A 404 -20.08 10.76 44.14
CA LYS A 404 -21.33 10.73 43.36
C LYS A 404 -21.31 11.62 42.11
N THR A 405 -20.13 12.06 41.66
CA THR A 405 -19.92 12.87 40.46
C THR A 405 -18.48 12.77 39.95
N PHE A 406 -18.30 12.93 38.63
CA PHE A 406 -16.97 13.09 38.03
C PHE A 406 -16.44 14.54 38.10
N GLY A 407 -17.29 15.52 38.42
CA GLY A 407 -16.91 16.93 38.48
C GLY A 407 -16.25 17.40 37.18
N SER A 408 -15.13 18.12 37.29
CA SER A 408 -14.36 18.63 36.14
C SER A 408 -13.77 17.53 35.25
N ASN A 409 -13.72 16.28 35.72
CA ASN A 409 -13.14 15.15 34.99
C ASN A 409 -14.16 14.36 34.16
N GLN A 410 -15.43 14.80 34.10
CA GLN A 410 -16.50 14.11 33.37
C GLN A 410 -16.11 13.78 31.93
N ASN A 411 -15.57 14.75 31.17
CA ASN A 411 -15.18 14.55 29.78
C ASN A 411 -14.04 13.54 29.61
N TYR A 412 -13.08 13.56 30.53
CA TYR A 412 -11.99 12.59 30.56
C TYR A 412 -12.55 11.18 30.71
N TYR A 413 -13.33 10.91 31.76
CA TYR A 413 -13.87 9.59 32.01
C TYR A 413 -14.84 9.13 30.92
N SER A 414 -15.73 10.01 30.43
CA SER A 414 -16.64 9.68 29.34
C SER A 414 -15.89 9.18 28.12
N THR A 415 -14.86 9.90 27.69
CA THR A 415 -14.10 9.58 26.47
C THR A 415 -13.49 8.17 26.54
N TYR A 416 -12.82 7.84 27.64
CA TYR A 416 -12.19 6.52 27.79
C TYR A 416 -13.21 5.40 28.00
N ILE A 417 -14.27 5.64 28.76
CA ILE A 417 -15.33 4.65 28.99
C ILE A 417 -16.06 4.35 27.67
N ASP A 418 -16.30 5.36 26.84
CA ASP A 418 -16.92 5.20 25.51
C ASP A 418 -16.02 4.38 24.58
N GLN A 419 -14.72 4.68 24.52
CA GLN A 419 -13.77 3.89 23.72
C GLN A 419 -13.70 2.43 24.16
N LEU A 420 -13.68 2.17 25.47
CA LEU A 420 -13.70 0.81 26.02
C LEU A 420 -15.02 0.09 25.72
N PHE A 421 -16.13 0.80 25.84
CA PHE A 421 -17.45 0.27 25.55
C PHE A 421 -17.55 -0.16 24.08
N ASP A 422 -17.10 0.69 23.16
CA ASP A 422 -17.08 0.40 21.73
C ASP A 422 -16.12 -0.76 21.40
N TYR A 423 -14.93 -0.77 22.00
CA TYR A 423 -13.98 -1.89 21.87
C TYR A 423 -14.63 -3.23 22.23
N LEU A 424 -15.25 -3.32 23.41
CA LEU A 424 -15.82 -4.57 23.91
C LEU A 424 -17.03 -5.01 23.10
N LYS A 425 -17.80 -4.05 22.57
CA LYS A 425 -18.91 -4.35 21.66
C LYS A 425 -18.42 -5.01 20.37
N VAL A 426 -17.31 -4.54 19.80
CA VAL A 426 -16.71 -5.18 18.62
C VAL A 426 -16.06 -6.52 18.97
N LEU A 427 -15.38 -6.63 20.12
CA LEU A 427 -14.81 -7.91 20.56
C LEU A 427 -15.89 -8.99 20.71
N GLU A 428 -17.02 -8.66 21.36
CA GLU A 428 -18.18 -9.55 21.47
C GLU A 428 -18.68 -10.00 20.09
N PHE A 429 -18.72 -9.06 19.14
CA PHE A 429 -19.08 -9.36 17.76
C PHE A 429 -18.09 -10.32 17.09
N ASP A 430 -16.79 -10.10 17.22
CA ASP A 430 -15.77 -11.01 16.68
C ASP A 430 -15.83 -12.40 17.31
N LEU A 431 -16.13 -12.49 18.61
CA LEU A 431 -16.34 -13.76 19.31
C LEU A 431 -17.55 -14.51 18.75
N SER A 432 -18.57 -13.80 18.28
CA SER A 432 -19.74 -14.40 17.60
C SER A 432 -19.42 -14.97 16.22
N LEU A 433 -18.24 -14.63 15.66
CA LEU A 433 -17.74 -15.14 14.38
C LEU A 433 -16.70 -16.25 14.55
N THR A 434 -16.52 -16.78 15.76
CA THR A 434 -15.71 -17.97 16.01
C THR A 434 -16.55 -19.24 15.84
N PHE A 435 -15.93 -20.33 15.41
CA PHE A 435 -16.59 -21.62 15.19
C PHE A 435 -15.61 -22.79 15.33
N ASP A 436 -16.15 -24.00 15.49
CA ASP A 436 -15.37 -25.24 15.50
C ASP A 436 -14.97 -25.67 14.08
N GLU A 437 -13.79 -26.28 13.92
CA GLU A 437 -13.29 -26.74 12.61
C GLU A 437 -14.26 -27.72 11.91
N SER A 438 -15.04 -28.49 12.67
CA SER A 438 -16.08 -29.40 12.17
C SER A 438 -17.29 -28.67 11.56
N ASP A 439 -17.44 -27.38 11.84
CA ASP A 439 -18.52 -26.53 11.34
C ASP A 439 -18.09 -25.66 10.18
N LYS A 440 -16.84 -25.76 9.70
CA LYS A 440 -16.37 -24.99 8.55
C LYS A 440 -17.25 -25.22 7.31
N LEU A 441 -17.52 -24.13 6.60
CA LEU A 441 -18.20 -24.19 5.32
C LEU A 441 -17.19 -24.53 4.22
N VAL A 442 -17.36 -25.68 3.57
CA VAL A 442 -16.64 -26.01 2.34
C VAL A 442 -17.56 -25.73 1.16
N VAL A 443 -17.14 -24.83 0.28
CA VAL A 443 -17.87 -24.51 -0.95
C VAL A 443 -17.38 -25.41 -2.06
N LYS A 444 -18.29 -26.16 -2.68
CA LYS A 444 -18.03 -26.90 -3.92
C LYS A 444 -18.65 -26.17 -5.09
N GLU A 445 -18.04 -26.29 -6.27
CA GLU A 445 -18.54 -25.65 -7.49
C GLU A 445 -19.98 -26.06 -7.82
N GLU A 446 -20.33 -27.34 -7.59
CA GLU A 446 -21.67 -27.89 -7.81
C GLU A 446 -22.76 -27.28 -6.91
N ASP A 447 -22.38 -26.71 -5.77
CA ASP A 447 -23.28 -26.06 -4.81
C ASP A 447 -23.50 -24.58 -5.10
N LEU A 448 -22.80 -24.02 -6.11
CA LEU A 448 -22.93 -22.62 -6.47
C LEU A 448 -24.20 -22.38 -7.29
N ASP A 449 -25.05 -21.48 -6.82
CA ASP A 449 -26.33 -21.13 -7.44
C ASP A 449 -26.13 -20.55 -8.84
N ILE A 450 -25.00 -19.89 -9.05
CA ILE A 450 -24.61 -19.40 -10.37
C ILE A 450 -24.39 -20.55 -11.37
N PHE A 451 -23.94 -21.73 -10.95
CA PHE A 451 -23.73 -22.87 -11.86
C PHE A 451 -24.85 -23.90 -11.82
N ASN A 452 -25.77 -23.77 -10.87
CA ASN A 452 -26.94 -24.62 -10.78
C ASN A 452 -27.92 -24.31 -11.92
N ILE A 453 -28.03 -25.24 -12.88
CA ILE A 453 -28.88 -25.10 -14.06
C ILE A 453 -30.36 -24.85 -13.70
N ASN A 454 -30.84 -25.42 -12.58
CA ASN A 454 -32.23 -25.26 -12.15
C ASN A 454 -32.53 -23.87 -11.58
N LYS A 455 -31.49 -23.14 -11.16
CA LYS A 455 -31.58 -21.76 -10.67
C LYS A 455 -31.37 -20.73 -11.77
N VAL A 456 -31.14 -21.15 -13.02
CA VAL A 456 -31.04 -20.24 -14.15
C VAL A 456 -32.41 -19.66 -14.48
N ILE A 457 -32.55 -18.36 -14.25
CA ILE A 457 -33.66 -17.56 -14.75
C ILE A 457 -33.30 -17.08 -16.15
N LEU A 458 -34.05 -17.56 -17.15
CA LEU A 458 -33.91 -17.10 -18.52
C LEU A 458 -34.64 -15.76 -18.67
N PRO A 459 -34.01 -14.75 -19.28
CA PRO A 459 -34.68 -13.50 -19.53
C PRO A 459 -35.90 -13.66 -20.44
N LYS A 460 -36.93 -12.84 -20.23
CA LYS A 460 -38.13 -12.84 -21.08
C LYS A 460 -37.76 -12.65 -22.55
N ASN A 461 -38.33 -13.48 -23.43
CA ASN A 461 -38.08 -13.49 -24.87
C ASN A 461 -36.63 -13.83 -25.29
N SER A 462 -35.82 -14.41 -24.40
CA SER A 462 -34.49 -14.90 -24.75
C SER A 462 -34.56 -16.23 -25.52
N LYS A 463 -33.72 -16.39 -26.55
CA LYS A 463 -33.48 -17.70 -27.21
C LYS A 463 -32.30 -18.48 -26.60
N LEU A 464 -31.79 -18.04 -25.44
CA LEU A 464 -30.71 -18.72 -24.73
C LEU A 464 -31.23 -19.97 -24.02
N THR A 465 -30.47 -21.06 -24.03
CA THR A 465 -30.72 -22.23 -23.18
C THR A 465 -30.12 -22.03 -21.79
N ARG A 466 -30.53 -22.85 -20.81
CA ARG A 466 -29.97 -22.77 -19.46
C ARG A 466 -28.51 -23.21 -19.43
N GLU A 467 -28.15 -24.21 -20.23
CA GLU A 467 -26.78 -24.69 -20.40
C GLU A 467 -25.88 -23.60 -20.96
N GLU A 468 -26.36 -22.82 -21.93
CA GLU A 468 -25.63 -21.67 -22.48
C GLU A 468 -25.38 -20.60 -21.40
N VAL A 469 -26.36 -20.34 -20.54
CA VAL A 469 -26.18 -19.39 -19.42
C VAL A 469 -25.21 -19.94 -18.37
N VAL A 470 -25.28 -21.22 -18.01
CA VAL A 470 -24.31 -21.83 -17.06
C VAL A 470 -22.91 -21.76 -17.64
N LYS A 471 -22.73 -22.10 -18.92
CA LYS A 471 -21.43 -22.00 -19.61
C LYS A 471 -20.91 -20.57 -19.59
N PHE A 472 -21.76 -19.61 -19.97
CA PHE A 472 -21.44 -18.18 -19.92
C PHE A 472 -20.96 -17.73 -18.53
N ARG A 473 -21.70 -18.12 -17.47
CA ARG A 473 -21.30 -17.84 -16.09
C ARG A 473 -19.95 -18.46 -15.77
N LYS A 474 -19.72 -19.75 -16.08
CA LYS A 474 -18.43 -20.41 -15.82
C LYS A 474 -17.28 -19.69 -16.52
N ASP A 475 -17.47 -19.27 -17.76
CA ASP A 475 -16.43 -18.58 -18.51
C ASP A 475 -16.10 -17.21 -17.92
N ILE A 476 -17.11 -16.47 -17.44
CA ILE A 476 -16.93 -15.19 -16.74
C ILE A 476 -16.23 -15.39 -15.39
N TYR A 477 -16.71 -16.34 -14.59
CA TYR A 477 -16.27 -16.47 -13.21
C TYR A 477 -14.91 -17.15 -13.07
N TYR A 478 -14.59 -18.10 -13.94
CA TYR A 478 -13.29 -18.77 -13.95
C TYR A 478 -12.29 -18.15 -14.91
N GLY A 479 -12.73 -17.33 -15.87
CA GLY A 479 -11.86 -16.74 -16.87
C GLY A 479 -11.47 -17.72 -18.00
N ASN A 480 -12.19 -18.84 -18.17
CA ASN A 480 -11.82 -19.89 -19.13
C ASN A 480 -11.77 -19.44 -20.61
N ALA A 481 -12.19 -18.22 -20.92
CA ALA A 481 -12.22 -17.66 -22.27
C ALA A 481 -11.44 -16.32 -22.38
N PHE A 482 -10.43 -16.11 -21.55
CA PHE A 482 -9.48 -14.99 -21.76
C PHE A 482 -8.72 -15.17 -23.07
N ILE A 483 -8.93 -14.24 -24.00
CA ILE A 483 -8.11 -14.05 -25.19
C ILE A 483 -7.13 -12.93 -24.86
N ILE A 484 -5.84 -13.17 -25.11
CA ILE A 484 -4.80 -12.15 -24.96
C ILE A 484 -4.68 -11.45 -26.34
N ASP A 485 -4.90 -10.13 -26.41
CA ASP A 485 -4.60 -9.38 -27.64
C ASP A 485 -3.09 -9.15 -27.82
N ASP A 486 -2.74 -8.61 -28.99
CA ASP A 486 -1.37 -8.23 -29.35
C ASP A 486 -0.74 -7.18 -28.40
N LYS A 487 -1.52 -6.61 -27.47
CA LYS A 487 -1.07 -5.67 -26.44
C LYS A 487 -0.95 -6.32 -25.06
N ASN A 488 -1.06 -7.66 -24.97
CA ASN A 488 -1.09 -8.41 -23.71
C ASN A 488 -2.27 -8.02 -22.79
N GLU A 489 -3.34 -7.45 -23.34
CA GLU A 489 -4.57 -7.20 -22.58
C GLU A 489 -5.50 -8.41 -22.72
N SER A 490 -5.84 -9.02 -21.59
CA SER A 490 -6.75 -10.16 -21.61
C SER A 490 -8.19 -9.68 -21.65
N TYR A 491 -8.94 -10.11 -22.67
CA TYR A 491 -10.35 -9.85 -22.80
C TYR A 491 -11.12 -11.15 -23.02
N TYR A 492 -12.26 -11.26 -22.35
CA TYR A 492 -13.28 -12.25 -22.69
C TYR A 492 -13.96 -11.82 -23.99
N SER A 493 -14.30 -12.75 -24.88
CA SER A 493 -15.16 -12.47 -26.04
C SER A 493 -16.26 -13.53 -26.13
N LEU A 494 -17.52 -13.12 -25.96
CA LEU A 494 -18.67 -13.99 -26.19
C LEU A 494 -19.35 -13.61 -27.49
N ASN A 495 -19.49 -14.58 -28.38
CA ASN A 495 -20.37 -14.47 -29.53
C ASN A 495 -21.82 -14.42 -29.06
N ILE A 496 -22.44 -13.25 -29.16
CA ILE A 496 -23.82 -13.05 -28.78
C ILE A 496 -24.70 -13.55 -29.92
N LYS A 497 -25.49 -14.58 -29.69
CA LYS A 497 -26.58 -14.93 -30.62
C LYS A 497 -27.44 -13.71 -30.89
N GLU A 498 -27.92 -13.58 -32.12
CA GLU A 498 -28.70 -12.43 -32.60
C GLU A 498 -29.90 -12.08 -31.71
N SER A 499 -30.47 -13.06 -31.00
CA SER A 499 -31.53 -12.88 -29.99
C SER A 499 -31.10 -12.03 -28.80
N LEU A 500 -29.91 -12.22 -28.24
CA LEU A 500 -29.41 -11.42 -27.12
C LEU A 500 -28.85 -10.08 -27.62
N TYR A 501 -28.27 -10.03 -28.82
CA TYR A 501 -27.82 -8.79 -29.48
C TYR A 501 -29.00 -7.84 -29.78
N SER A 502 -30.14 -8.35 -30.23
CA SER A 502 -31.34 -7.53 -30.50
C SER A 502 -31.92 -6.86 -29.23
N GLN A 503 -31.60 -7.40 -28.06
CA GLN A 503 -32.04 -6.88 -26.76
C GLN A 503 -30.98 -5.99 -26.09
N ILE A 504 -29.76 -5.95 -26.65
CA ILE A 504 -28.60 -5.17 -26.19
C ILE A 504 -28.20 -4.22 -27.32
N SER A 505 -28.72 -3.00 -27.34
CA SER A 505 -28.27 -2.00 -28.31
C SER A 505 -26.93 -1.39 -27.87
N LYS A 506 -26.06 -1.04 -28.82
CA LYS A 506 -24.75 -0.38 -28.56
C LYS A 506 -24.86 0.92 -27.73
N ASN A 507 -26.07 1.47 -27.59
CA ASN A 507 -26.34 2.76 -26.97
C ASN A 507 -27.18 2.64 -25.68
N ASN A 508 -27.43 1.43 -25.15
CA ASN A 508 -28.18 1.25 -23.90
C ASN A 508 -27.45 0.32 -22.92
N TRP A 509 -26.41 0.85 -22.28
CA TRP A 509 -25.61 0.13 -21.28
C TRP A 509 -26.38 -0.25 -20.02
N ILE A 510 -27.42 0.50 -19.66
CA ILE A 510 -28.29 0.17 -18.53
C ILE A 510 -29.11 -1.09 -18.82
N ALA A 511 -29.63 -1.24 -20.04
CA ALA A 511 -30.30 -2.47 -20.46
C ALA A 511 -29.35 -3.66 -20.46
N PHE A 512 -28.09 -3.42 -20.88
CA PHE A 512 -27.04 -4.43 -20.80
C PHE A 512 -26.78 -4.86 -19.36
N ASP A 513 -26.57 -3.92 -18.44
CA ASP A 513 -26.27 -4.24 -17.04
C ASP A 513 -27.43 -4.92 -16.34
N ALA A 514 -28.68 -4.54 -16.65
CA ALA A 514 -29.85 -5.23 -16.14
C ALA A 514 -29.90 -6.68 -16.63
N ARG A 515 -29.57 -6.91 -17.91
CA ARG A 515 -29.50 -8.25 -18.47
C ARG A 515 -28.35 -9.05 -17.85
N MET A 516 -27.20 -8.43 -17.62
CA MET A 516 -26.08 -9.06 -16.93
C MET A 516 -26.45 -9.45 -15.50
N TYR A 517 -27.12 -8.57 -14.76
CA TYR A 517 -27.65 -8.84 -13.42
C TYR A 517 -28.54 -10.08 -13.37
N GLU A 518 -29.48 -10.22 -14.31
CA GLU A 518 -30.31 -11.42 -14.47
C GLU A 518 -29.46 -12.65 -14.78
N LEU A 519 -28.53 -12.52 -15.74
CA LEU A 519 -27.66 -13.61 -16.17
C LEU A 519 -26.63 -14.03 -15.14
N THR A 520 -26.33 -13.25 -14.11
CA THR A 520 -25.37 -13.56 -13.03
C THR A 520 -26.04 -13.90 -11.70
N ASN A 521 -27.35 -14.19 -11.72
CA ASN A 521 -28.13 -14.53 -10.53
C ASN A 521 -28.16 -13.41 -9.47
N GLY A 522 -28.28 -12.16 -9.91
CA GLY A 522 -28.47 -11.02 -9.04
C GLY A 522 -27.19 -10.31 -8.61
N SER A 523 -26.13 -10.37 -9.44
CA SER A 523 -24.88 -9.64 -9.25
C SER A 523 -24.67 -8.60 -10.36
N ASN A 524 -24.63 -7.31 -10.04
CA ASN A 524 -24.60 -6.24 -11.06
C ASN A 524 -23.22 -6.04 -11.71
N TYR A 525 -22.16 -6.50 -11.06
CA TYR A 525 -20.82 -6.61 -11.64
C TYR A 525 -20.32 -8.03 -11.41
N TYR A 526 -19.83 -8.65 -12.48
CA TYR A 526 -19.28 -10.00 -12.46
C TYR A 526 -17.84 -9.90 -11.96
N ASN A 527 -17.70 -10.12 -10.65
CA ASN A 527 -16.54 -10.20 -9.75
C ASN A 527 -15.37 -9.22 -9.92
N ASP A 528 -14.76 -9.11 -11.09
CA ASP A 528 -13.57 -8.26 -11.32
C ASP A 528 -13.58 -7.54 -12.69
N VAL A 529 -14.73 -7.51 -13.38
CA VAL A 529 -14.82 -6.80 -14.68
C VAL A 529 -14.75 -5.28 -14.53
N ALA A 530 -13.71 -4.73 -15.15
CA ALA A 530 -13.38 -3.31 -15.19
C ALA A 530 -14.02 -2.58 -16.36
N TRP A 531 -14.22 -3.27 -17.47
CA TRP A 531 -14.67 -2.65 -18.71
C TRP A 531 -15.38 -3.65 -19.63
N LYS A 532 -16.28 -3.12 -20.47
CA LYS A 532 -17.08 -3.88 -21.43
C LYS A 532 -17.15 -3.14 -22.77
N SER A 533 -17.25 -3.88 -23.88
CA SER A 533 -17.58 -3.34 -25.20
C SER A 533 -18.37 -4.33 -26.05
N ILE A 534 -18.92 -3.85 -27.17
CA ILE A 534 -19.58 -4.68 -28.17
C ILE A 534 -18.90 -4.45 -29.53
N TYR A 535 -18.30 -5.49 -30.11
CA TYR A 535 -17.66 -5.46 -31.42
C TYR A 535 -18.14 -6.63 -32.27
N ASP A 536 -18.68 -6.35 -33.46
CA ASP A 536 -19.12 -7.36 -34.44
C ASP A 536 -19.89 -8.55 -33.83
N LYS A 537 -21.04 -8.25 -33.18
CA LYS A 537 -21.88 -9.20 -32.43
C LYS A 537 -21.19 -9.93 -31.24
N ASN A 538 -20.00 -9.53 -30.83
CA ASN A 538 -19.33 -10.05 -29.62
C ASN A 538 -19.37 -9.04 -28.48
N ILE A 539 -19.72 -9.49 -27.26
CA ILE A 539 -19.39 -8.73 -26.03
C ILE A 539 -17.97 -9.04 -25.66
N ARG A 540 -17.19 -7.99 -25.37
CA ARG A 540 -15.89 -8.12 -24.74
C ARG A 540 -15.90 -7.62 -23.31
N PHE A 541 -15.29 -8.37 -22.40
CA PHE A 541 -15.02 -7.91 -21.03
C PHE A 541 -13.53 -7.84 -20.76
N ARG A 542 -13.10 -6.83 -20.02
CA ARG A 542 -11.75 -6.69 -19.50
C ARG A 542 -11.81 -6.72 -17.98
N TYR A 543 -11.00 -7.57 -17.38
CA TYR A 543 -10.87 -7.72 -15.93
C TYR A 543 -9.77 -6.79 -15.41
N ARG A 544 -9.72 -6.57 -14.09
CA ARG A 544 -8.56 -5.92 -13.46
C ARG A 544 -7.41 -6.91 -13.31
N THR A 545 -7.69 -8.21 -13.17
CA THR A 545 -6.71 -9.28 -13.36
C THR A 545 -6.14 -9.25 -14.77
N LYS A 546 -4.81 -9.45 -14.88
CA LYS A 546 -4.10 -9.32 -16.15
C LYS A 546 -4.39 -10.48 -17.09
N ASN A 547 -4.69 -11.67 -16.57
CA ASN A 547 -4.89 -12.89 -17.33
C ASN A 547 -5.67 -13.94 -16.54
N TYR A 548 -6.01 -15.04 -17.22
CA TYR A 548 -6.69 -16.20 -16.64
C TYR A 548 -6.03 -16.76 -15.39
N ASN A 549 -4.70 -16.85 -15.36
CA ASN A 549 -4.01 -17.45 -14.23
C ASN A 549 -4.16 -16.61 -12.95
N GLU A 550 -4.08 -15.27 -13.07
CA GLU A 550 -4.35 -14.38 -11.94
C GLU A 550 -5.80 -14.53 -11.43
N GLU A 551 -6.79 -14.57 -12.34
CA GLU A 551 -8.20 -14.75 -11.99
C GLU A 551 -8.46 -16.10 -11.31
N LYS A 552 -7.83 -17.16 -11.82
CA LYS A 552 -7.87 -18.51 -11.24
C LYS A 552 -7.29 -18.54 -9.84
N GLN A 553 -6.11 -17.93 -9.62
CA GLN A 553 -5.47 -17.87 -8.31
C GLN A 553 -6.31 -17.08 -7.30
N VAL A 554 -7.01 -16.03 -7.74
CA VAL A 554 -7.96 -15.31 -6.88
C VAL A 554 -9.14 -16.20 -6.50
N ASN A 555 -9.70 -16.96 -7.43
CA ASN A 555 -10.79 -17.91 -7.14
C ASN A 555 -10.34 -19.00 -6.15
N GLU A 556 -9.16 -19.57 -6.38
CA GLU A 556 -8.55 -20.56 -5.49
C GLU A 556 -8.30 -19.97 -4.09
N LEU A 557 -7.87 -18.71 -3.99
CA LEU A 557 -7.73 -18.00 -2.72
C LEU A 557 -9.08 -17.88 -1.99
N VAL A 558 -10.13 -17.41 -2.67
CA VAL A 558 -11.48 -17.26 -2.08
C VAL A 558 -12.00 -18.60 -1.56
N LEU A 559 -11.93 -19.66 -2.38
CA LEU A 559 -12.38 -21.00 -2.01
C LEU A 559 -11.56 -21.59 -0.85
N LYS A 560 -10.26 -21.28 -0.76
CA LYS A 560 -9.40 -21.67 0.36
C LYS A 560 -9.72 -20.90 1.64
N VAL A 561 -10.10 -19.63 1.53
CA VAL A 561 -10.35 -18.74 2.67
C VAL A 561 -11.70 -19.01 3.32
N ILE A 562 -12.76 -19.23 2.55
CA ILE A 562 -14.12 -19.45 3.06
C ILE A 562 -14.17 -20.46 4.24
N PRO A 563 -13.60 -21.67 4.16
CA PRO A 563 -13.63 -22.62 5.29
C PRO A 563 -12.85 -22.13 6.52
N THR A 564 -11.98 -21.14 6.39
CA THR A 564 -11.20 -20.57 7.51
C THR A 564 -11.91 -19.42 8.22
N ILE A 565 -12.99 -18.89 7.67
CA ILE A 565 -13.70 -17.74 8.25
C ILE A 565 -15.22 -17.94 8.33
N ILE A 566 -15.79 -18.92 7.64
CA ILE A 566 -17.22 -19.17 7.58
C ILE A 566 -17.58 -20.53 8.21
N SER A 567 -18.53 -20.49 9.13
CA SER A 567 -19.27 -21.69 9.58
C SER A 567 -20.50 -21.95 8.72
N LYS A 568 -20.85 -23.23 8.53
CA LYS A 568 -22.14 -23.66 7.96
C LYS A 568 -23.34 -23.19 8.78
N ASN A 569 -23.14 -22.93 10.08
CA ASN A 569 -24.18 -22.49 11.01
C ASN A 569 -24.35 -20.95 11.04
N PHE A 570 -23.51 -20.19 10.33
CA PHE A 570 -23.63 -18.74 10.30
C PHE A 570 -24.85 -18.27 9.52
N ASN A 571 -25.56 -17.30 10.10
CA ASN A 571 -26.58 -16.57 9.37
C ASN A 571 -25.94 -15.62 8.33
N LEU A 572 -26.79 -15.01 7.50
CA LEU A 572 -26.33 -14.16 6.39
C LEU A 572 -25.47 -12.99 6.88
N LYS A 573 -25.86 -12.31 7.96
CA LYS A 573 -25.09 -11.19 8.54
C LYS A 573 -23.71 -11.66 9.00
N GLN A 574 -23.63 -12.77 9.73
CA GLN A 574 -22.35 -13.33 10.19
C GLN A 574 -21.43 -13.70 9.02
N LYS A 575 -21.96 -14.29 7.94
CA LYS A 575 -21.17 -14.61 6.74
C LYS A 575 -20.58 -13.36 6.10
N ILE A 576 -21.41 -12.33 5.90
CA ILE A 576 -20.98 -11.04 5.33
C ILE A 576 -19.91 -10.39 6.21
N SER A 577 -20.11 -10.39 7.52
CA SER A 577 -19.20 -9.78 8.47
C SER A 577 -17.87 -10.51 8.60
N ALA A 578 -17.87 -11.84 8.54
CA ALA A 578 -16.63 -12.62 8.52
C ALA A 578 -15.80 -12.33 7.26
N VAL A 579 -16.44 -12.21 6.09
CA VAL A 579 -15.78 -11.79 4.84
C VAL A 579 -15.22 -10.37 4.96
N HIS A 580 -16.02 -9.44 5.47
CA HIS A 580 -15.58 -8.05 5.69
C HIS A 580 -14.31 -8.00 6.54
N ASN A 581 -14.32 -8.68 7.69
CA ASN A 581 -13.20 -8.71 8.63
C ASN A 581 -11.95 -9.32 7.97
N TRP A 582 -12.10 -10.43 7.24
CA TRP A 582 -10.98 -11.03 6.51
C TRP A 582 -10.38 -10.06 5.48
N ILE A 583 -11.21 -9.35 4.71
CA ILE A 583 -10.71 -8.38 3.72
C ILE A 583 -9.93 -7.27 4.41
N VAL A 584 -10.44 -6.70 5.50
CA VAL A 584 -9.79 -5.62 6.26
C VAL A 584 -8.44 -6.08 6.85
N ASP A 585 -8.33 -7.35 7.24
CA ASP A 585 -7.09 -7.89 7.84
C ASP A 585 -6.01 -8.26 6.81
N ASN A 586 -6.38 -8.52 5.55
CA ASN A 586 -5.50 -9.15 4.56
C ASN A 586 -5.04 -8.22 3.43
N THR A 587 -5.36 -6.94 3.50
CA THR A 587 -4.78 -5.91 2.64
C THR A 587 -4.69 -4.58 3.40
N GLU A 588 -4.11 -3.57 2.76
CA GLU A 588 -4.06 -2.20 3.25
C GLU A 588 -4.36 -1.25 2.11
N TYR A 589 -4.85 -0.06 2.44
CA TYR A 589 -5.07 0.94 1.41
C TYR A 589 -3.75 1.41 0.83
N THR A 590 -3.72 1.50 -0.50
CA THR A 590 -2.53 1.93 -1.24
C THR A 590 -2.10 3.35 -0.84
N ASP A 591 -0.79 3.58 -0.82
CA ASP A 591 -0.23 4.86 -0.40
C ASP A 591 -0.16 5.87 -1.56
N SER A 592 0.22 7.12 -1.25
CA SER A 592 0.29 8.19 -2.23
C SER A 592 1.25 7.92 -3.38
N TYR A 593 2.28 7.10 -3.19
CA TYR A 593 3.23 6.76 -4.25
C TYR A 593 2.56 5.90 -5.31
N GLU A 594 1.92 4.81 -4.88
CA GLU A 594 1.21 3.91 -5.78
C GLU A 594 -0.03 4.56 -6.42
N LEU A 595 -0.77 5.40 -5.67
CA LEU A 595 -1.91 6.18 -6.18
C LEU A 595 -1.54 7.10 -7.35
N ASN A 596 -0.37 7.74 -7.26
CA ASN A 596 0.13 8.65 -8.29
C ASN A 596 0.83 7.92 -9.44
N ASN A 597 1.10 6.63 -9.30
CA ASN A 597 1.76 5.84 -10.34
C ASN A 597 0.75 5.34 -11.38
N THR A 598 0.73 6.00 -12.55
CA THR A 598 -0.17 5.65 -13.65
C THR A 598 -0.03 4.21 -14.16
N SER A 599 1.14 3.58 -14.06
CA SER A 599 1.33 2.18 -14.49
C SER A 599 0.70 1.17 -13.53
N LEU A 600 0.49 1.56 -12.27
CA LEU A 600 -0.12 0.71 -11.25
C LEU A 600 -1.64 0.85 -11.17
N GLN A 601 -2.26 1.79 -11.88
CA GLN A 601 -3.70 2.08 -11.76
C GLN A 601 -4.59 0.84 -11.96
N ASN A 602 -4.28 -0.06 -12.89
CA ASN A 602 -5.04 -1.31 -13.01
C ASN A 602 -4.72 -2.30 -11.88
N SER A 603 -3.44 -2.41 -11.49
CA SER A 603 -2.99 -3.34 -10.45
C SER A 603 -3.55 -2.99 -9.06
N ILE A 604 -3.51 -1.72 -8.65
CA ILE A 604 -4.03 -1.25 -7.35
C ILE A 604 -5.55 -1.47 -7.21
N ARG A 605 -6.26 -1.67 -8.33
CA ARG A 605 -7.71 -1.96 -8.38
C ARG A 605 -8.02 -3.44 -8.52
N SER A 606 -7.00 -4.28 -8.69
CA SER A 606 -7.15 -5.70 -8.99
C SER A 606 -7.24 -6.52 -7.70
N VAL A 607 -8.21 -7.43 -7.68
CA VAL A 607 -8.33 -8.44 -6.61
C VAL A 607 -7.14 -9.40 -6.55
N TYR A 608 -6.32 -9.48 -7.61
CA TYR A 608 -5.08 -10.27 -7.60
C TYR A 608 -4.09 -9.82 -6.53
N ARG A 609 -4.13 -8.55 -6.12
CA ARG A 609 -3.26 -8.05 -5.04
C ARG A 609 -3.51 -8.72 -3.68
N PHE A 610 -4.69 -9.31 -3.45
CA PHE A 610 -4.93 -10.16 -2.26
C PHE A 610 -4.15 -11.48 -2.31
N VAL A 611 -3.80 -11.98 -3.50
CA VAL A 611 -2.97 -13.18 -3.67
C VAL A 611 -1.50 -12.87 -3.36
N THR A 612 -1.03 -11.69 -3.75
CA THR A 612 0.36 -11.24 -3.55
C THR A 612 0.59 -10.55 -2.20
N GLY A 613 -0.47 -10.24 -1.45
CA GLY A 613 -0.40 -9.51 -0.18
C GLY A 613 -0.10 -8.02 -0.36
N GLU A 614 -0.42 -7.46 -1.53
CA GLU A 614 -0.21 -6.06 -1.88
C GLU A 614 -1.43 -5.20 -1.50
N LYS A 615 -1.22 -3.88 -1.53
CA LYS A 615 -2.22 -2.87 -1.16
C LYS A 615 -3.22 -2.59 -2.28
N VAL A 616 -4.44 -2.18 -1.97
CA VAL A 616 -5.46 -1.88 -3.00
C VAL A 616 -6.17 -0.54 -2.75
N VAL A 617 -6.85 -0.01 -3.78
CA VAL A 617 -7.83 1.09 -3.64
C VAL A 617 -9.24 0.56 -3.42
N CYS A 618 -10.19 1.45 -3.19
CA CYS A 618 -11.60 1.15 -2.89
C CYS A 618 -12.25 0.15 -3.85
N GLU A 619 -11.97 0.27 -5.15
CA GLU A 619 -12.46 -0.67 -6.15
C GLU A 619 -11.96 -2.11 -5.91
N GLY A 620 -10.70 -2.30 -5.50
CA GLY A 620 -10.15 -3.63 -5.20
C GLY A 620 -10.82 -4.28 -3.98
N TYR A 621 -11.06 -3.50 -2.91
CA TYR A 621 -11.83 -3.96 -1.74
C TYR A 621 -13.24 -4.39 -2.14
N ALA A 622 -13.96 -3.53 -2.85
CA ALA A 622 -15.36 -3.76 -3.20
C ALA A 622 -15.52 -4.95 -4.17
N ARG A 623 -14.56 -5.16 -5.07
CA ARG A 623 -14.52 -6.32 -5.98
C ARG A 623 -14.19 -7.61 -5.24
N MET A 624 -13.24 -7.61 -4.30
CA MET A 624 -12.94 -8.80 -3.52
C MET A 624 -14.15 -9.22 -2.67
N PHE A 625 -14.82 -8.25 -2.06
CA PHE A 625 -16.07 -8.49 -1.33
C PHE A 625 -17.14 -9.10 -2.23
N GLN A 626 -17.39 -8.50 -3.41
CA GLN A 626 -18.33 -9.03 -4.41
C GLN A 626 -17.99 -10.47 -4.80
N LYS A 627 -16.69 -10.78 -4.89
CA LYS A 627 -16.22 -12.11 -5.25
C LYS A 627 -16.54 -13.14 -4.17
N PHE A 628 -16.28 -12.85 -2.90
CA PHE A 628 -16.72 -13.70 -1.79
C PHE A 628 -18.24 -13.90 -1.77
N MET A 629 -19.02 -12.83 -1.96
CA MET A 629 -20.48 -12.92 -1.97
C MET A 629 -20.98 -13.88 -3.05
N THR A 630 -20.37 -13.84 -4.23
CA THR A 630 -20.65 -14.80 -5.31
C THR A 630 -20.40 -16.25 -4.88
N PHE A 631 -19.23 -16.55 -4.30
CA PHE A 631 -18.91 -17.91 -3.86
C PHE A 631 -19.69 -18.36 -2.62
N LEU A 632 -20.40 -17.46 -1.96
CA LEU A 632 -21.29 -17.75 -0.83
C LEU A 632 -22.77 -17.79 -1.24
N ASN A 633 -23.09 -17.65 -2.52
CA ASN A 633 -24.45 -17.52 -3.06
C ASN A 633 -25.23 -16.35 -2.41
N ILE A 634 -24.55 -15.25 -2.12
CA ILE A 634 -25.13 -14.04 -1.54
C ILE A 634 -25.28 -13.01 -2.66
N PRO A 635 -26.51 -12.61 -3.03
CA PRO A 635 -26.70 -11.51 -3.97
C PRO A 635 -26.14 -10.21 -3.40
N SER A 636 -25.26 -9.58 -4.16
CA SER A 636 -24.65 -8.32 -3.79
C SER A 636 -24.43 -7.44 -5.01
N TRP A 637 -24.22 -6.16 -4.73
CA TRP A 637 -24.03 -5.11 -5.70
C TRP A 637 -22.68 -4.45 -5.47
N TYR A 638 -21.90 -4.31 -6.53
CA TYR A 638 -20.83 -3.33 -6.58
C TYR A 638 -21.48 -1.95 -6.81
N VAL A 639 -21.21 -1.02 -5.90
CA VAL A 639 -21.76 0.33 -5.92
C VAL A 639 -20.61 1.32 -6.04
N TYR A 640 -20.78 2.30 -6.91
CA TYR A 640 -19.83 3.40 -7.08
C TYR A 640 -20.55 4.75 -7.12
N GLY A 641 -19.79 5.80 -6.88
CA GLY A 641 -20.24 7.18 -6.93
C GLY A 641 -19.19 8.05 -6.26
N ASP A 642 -19.62 9.06 -5.53
CA ASP A 642 -18.71 9.96 -4.83
C ASP A 642 -18.81 9.79 -3.32
N ALA A 643 -17.67 9.91 -2.64
CA ALA A 643 -17.59 9.98 -1.20
C ALA A 643 -16.60 11.06 -0.76
N GLY A 644 -16.86 11.67 0.39
CA GLY A 644 -16.00 12.70 0.94
C GLY A 644 -16.36 13.04 2.38
N ASN A 645 -15.60 13.97 2.96
CA ASN A 645 -15.95 14.61 4.22
C ASN A 645 -16.29 16.08 3.96
N LYS A 646 -16.89 16.76 4.94
CA LYS A 646 -17.28 18.19 4.84
C LYS A 646 -16.13 19.15 4.49
N PHE A 647 -14.88 18.68 4.54
CA PHE A 647 -13.68 19.48 4.35
C PHE A 647 -12.96 19.20 3.03
N ASN A 648 -13.39 18.17 2.28
CA ASN A 648 -12.73 17.72 1.05
C ASN A 648 -13.71 17.63 -0.12
N SER A 649 -13.20 17.91 -1.33
CA SER A 649 -13.93 17.73 -2.58
C SER A 649 -14.38 16.28 -2.77
N PRO A 650 -15.55 16.04 -3.40
CA PRO A 650 -16.04 14.69 -3.67
C PRO A 650 -14.99 13.89 -4.43
N GLN A 651 -14.71 12.68 -3.97
CA GLN A 651 -13.80 11.76 -4.65
C GLN A 651 -14.57 10.53 -5.12
N PRO A 652 -14.29 10.02 -6.34
CA PRO A 652 -14.82 8.75 -6.79
C PRO A 652 -14.49 7.64 -5.80
N HIS A 653 -15.49 6.87 -5.41
CA HIS A 653 -15.37 5.82 -4.41
C HIS A 653 -16.27 4.64 -4.74
N ALA A 654 -15.90 3.45 -4.22
CA ALA A 654 -16.60 2.20 -4.47
C ALA A 654 -16.81 1.43 -3.16
N TRP A 655 -17.96 0.77 -3.05
CA TRP A 655 -18.40 -0.03 -1.91
C TRP A 655 -19.40 -1.11 -2.38
N ASN A 656 -20.03 -1.82 -1.45
CA ASN A 656 -21.02 -2.84 -1.79
C ASN A 656 -22.37 -2.62 -1.11
N MET A 657 -23.40 -3.20 -1.72
CA MET A 657 -24.73 -3.36 -1.13
C MET A 657 -25.13 -4.84 -1.15
N VAL A 658 -25.77 -5.30 -0.10
CA VAL A 658 -26.27 -6.67 0.10
C VAL A 658 -27.73 -6.60 0.54
N VAL A 659 -28.54 -7.59 0.17
CA VAL A 659 -29.91 -7.70 0.64
C VAL A 659 -29.97 -8.69 1.79
N VAL A 660 -30.36 -8.24 2.97
CA VAL A 660 -30.43 -9.05 4.18
C VAL A 660 -31.79 -8.84 4.83
N ASP A 661 -32.54 -9.93 5.05
CA ASP A 661 -33.90 -9.88 5.63
C ASP A 661 -34.83 -8.89 4.91
N GLY A 662 -34.72 -8.79 3.57
CA GLY A 662 -35.50 -7.86 2.74
C GLY A 662 -35.04 -6.40 2.80
N LYS A 663 -33.92 -6.09 3.48
CA LYS A 663 -33.36 -4.74 3.59
C LYS A 663 -32.07 -4.60 2.77
N ASN A 664 -31.93 -3.46 2.11
CA ASN A 664 -30.68 -3.07 1.46
C ASN A 664 -29.70 -2.53 2.51
N LEU A 665 -28.63 -3.28 2.76
CA LEU A 665 -27.56 -2.90 3.68
C LEU A 665 -26.26 -2.68 2.92
N PHE A 666 -25.46 -1.73 3.37
CA PHE A 666 -24.24 -1.29 2.71
C PHE A 666 -23.00 -1.72 3.51
N VAL A 667 -21.93 -2.04 2.78
CA VAL A 667 -20.64 -2.49 3.31
C VAL A 667 -19.51 -1.73 2.63
N ASP A 668 -18.62 -1.11 3.41
CA ASP A 668 -17.39 -0.47 2.89
C ASP A 668 -16.15 -0.94 3.67
N CYS A 669 -15.52 -2.00 3.16
CA CYS A 669 -14.27 -2.54 3.72
C CYS A 669 -13.11 -1.53 3.65
N THR A 670 -13.16 -0.54 2.76
CA THR A 670 -12.09 0.46 2.64
C THR A 670 -12.13 1.42 3.80
N TRP A 671 -13.28 2.01 4.10
CA TRP A 671 -13.36 3.00 5.20
C TRP A 671 -13.34 2.35 6.59
N ASP A 672 -13.60 1.04 6.67
CA ASP A 672 -13.35 0.24 7.86
C ASP A 672 -11.89 -0.30 7.95
N ASP A 673 -11.03 -0.06 6.95
CA ASP A 673 -9.59 -0.31 7.07
C ASP A 673 -8.94 0.74 8.01
N PRO A 674 -8.26 0.31 9.10
CA PRO A 674 -7.60 1.23 10.02
C PRO A 674 -6.48 2.08 9.38
N TYR A 675 -5.88 1.65 8.25
CA TYR A 675 -4.78 2.36 7.58
C TYR A 675 -5.24 3.45 6.61
N VAL A 676 -6.54 3.53 6.30
CA VAL A 676 -7.07 4.61 5.45
C VAL A 676 -6.97 5.95 6.18
N GLY A 677 -6.26 6.91 5.55
CA GLY A 677 -6.22 8.31 5.97
C GLY A 677 -5.30 8.64 7.15
N ASN A 678 -4.57 7.66 7.72
CA ASN A 678 -3.67 7.89 8.86
C ASN A 678 -2.23 7.49 8.54
N LYS A 679 -1.28 8.41 8.79
CA LYS A 679 0.11 8.02 9.08
C LYS A 679 0.12 7.38 10.47
N VAL A 680 -0.18 6.09 10.54
CA VAL A 680 -0.20 5.33 11.80
C VAL A 680 1.24 5.25 12.33
N GLY A 681 1.59 6.11 13.29
CA GLY A 681 2.74 5.86 14.16
C GLY A 681 2.44 4.70 15.12
N GLU A 682 3.47 4.09 15.72
CA GLU A 682 3.33 2.95 16.65
C GLU A 682 2.37 3.21 17.84
N HIS A 683 2.04 4.48 18.13
CA HIS A 683 1.17 4.93 19.22
C HIS A 683 -0.22 5.41 18.76
N SER A 684 -0.61 5.23 17.50
CA SER A 684 -1.96 5.58 17.02
C SER A 684 -3.00 4.59 17.56
N ILE A 685 -4.16 5.11 17.98
CA ILE A 685 -5.36 4.37 18.44
C ILE A 685 -5.99 3.52 17.32
N ILE A 686 -5.38 3.51 16.14
CA ILE A 686 -5.92 2.93 14.91
C ILE A 686 -4.85 1.99 14.35
N ASN A 687 -4.57 0.92 15.08
CA ASN A 687 -3.59 -0.09 14.70
C ASN A 687 -4.26 -1.48 14.74
N LYS A 688 -4.24 -2.21 13.61
CA LYS A 688 -4.84 -3.55 13.50
C LYS A 688 -4.25 -4.58 14.48
N ASN A 689 -3.01 -4.35 14.94
CA ASN A 689 -2.35 -5.19 15.93
C ASN A 689 -2.79 -4.92 17.37
N ILE A 690 -3.55 -3.85 17.61
CA ILE A 690 -3.99 -3.41 18.94
C ILE A 690 -5.52 -3.35 19.04
N TYR A 691 -6.22 -2.93 17.97
CA TYR A 691 -7.64 -2.61 18.03
C TYR A 691 -8.52 -3.62 17.31
N PRO A 692 -9.81 -3.68 17.66
CA PRO A 692 -10.73 -4.58 17.02
C PRO A 692 -11.15 -4.06 15.65
N HIS A 693 -11.79 -4.92 14.86
CA HIS A 693 -12.23 -4.53 13.52
C HIS A 693 -13.09 -3.26 13.57
N ARG A 694 -12.87 -2.31 12.68
CA ARG A 694 -13.84 -1.22 12.53
C ARG A 694 -15.06 -1.78 11.81
N ILE A 695 -16.23 -1.39 12.30
CA ILE A 695 -17.52 -1.82 11.74
C ILE A 695 -18.44 -0.61 11.53
N ASN A 696 -17.84 0.55 11.28
CA ASN A 696 -18.56 1.82 11.10
C ASN A 696 -19.37 1.81 9.82
N PHE A 697 -18.92 1.06 8.81
CA PHE A 697 -19.55 0.96 7.50
C PHE A 697 -19.99 -0.47 7.16
N LEU A 698 -20.09 -1.36 8.15
CA LEU A 698 -20.55 -2.74 7.99
C LEU A 698 -22.05 -2.87 8.23
N LEU A 699 -22.78 -3.35 7.21
CA LEU A 699 -24.21 -3.68 7.26
C LEU A 699 -25.10 -2.51 7.71
N LYS A 700 -24.85 -1.32 7.17
CA LYS A 700 -25.58 -0.09 7.51
C LYS A 700 -26.71 0.18 6.51
N GLU A 701 -27.84 0.69 6.99
CA GLU A 701 -28.86 1.26 6.12
C GLU A 701 -28.33 2.56 5.48
N TRP A 702 -28.80 2.92 4.27
CA TRP A 702 -28.26 4.04 3.50
C TRP A 702 -28.19 5.36 4.28
N LYS A 703 -29.23 5.65 5.09
CA LYS A 703 -29.30 6.89 5.88
C LYS A 703 -28.12 7.03 6.84
N GLU A 704 -27.75 5.95 7.53
CA GLU A 704 -26.58 5.93 8.42
C GLU A 704 -25.28 5.91 7.61
N PHE A 705 -25.23 5.05 6.59
CA PHE A 705 -24.04 4.81 5.77
C PHE A 705 -23.56 6.06 5.02
N SER A 706 -24.50 6.83 4.46
CA SER A 706 -24.20 7.99 3.60
C SER A 706 -23.68 9.19 4.37
N THR A 707 -24.01 9.34 5.65
CA THR A 707 -23.60 10.48 6.48
C THR A 707 -22.65 10.13 7.63
N ALA A 708 -22.23 8.86 7.73
CA ALA A 708 -21.39 8.38 8.82
C ALA A 708 -20.09 9.19 8.94
N ASN A 709 -19.66 9.45 10.19
CA ASN A 709 -18.47 10.22 10.55
C ASN A 709 -18.42 11.65 9.97
N GLY A 710 -19.57 12.29 9.76
CA GLY A 710 -19.64 13.63 9.18
C GLY A 710 -19.25 13.66 7.70
N GLY A 711 -19.21 12.49 7.05
CA GLY A 711 -19.01 12.32 5.62
C GLY A 711 -20.28 12.56 4.81
N TYR A 712 -20.14 12.49 3.48
CA TYR A 712 -21.24 12.33 2.55
C TYR A 712 -20.89 11.24 1.53
N ARG A 713 -21.92 10.58 1.01
CA ARG A 713 -21.83 9.62 -0.10
C ARG A 713 -22.99 9.81 -1.05
N ASN A 714 -22.71 9.75 -2.35
CA ASN A 714 -23.69 9.78 -3.40
C ASN A 714 -23.50 8.57 -4.31
N ILE A 715 -24.60 7.92 -4.69
CA ILE A 715 -24.58 6.84 -5.68
C ILE A 715 -24.62 7.44 -7.08
N ASP A 716 -23.81 6.88 -7.98
CA ASP A 716 -23.78 7.25 -9.39
C ASP A 716 -25.18 7.18 -10.04
N PRO A 717 -25.58 8.18 -10.86
CA PRO A 717 -26.89 8.19 -11.51
C PRO A 717 -27.18 6.98 -12.41
N GLU A 718 -26.18 6.36 -13.04
CA GLU A 718 -26.38 5.18 -13.89
C GLU A 718 -26.81 3.97 -13.06
N LEU A 719 -26.25 3.79 -11.86
CA LEU A 719 -26.65 2.72 -10.95
C LEU A 719 -28.09 2.87 -10.46
N LYS A 720 -28.56 4.11 -10.28
CA LYS A 720 -29.97 4.36 -9.93
C LYS A 720 -30.89 3.97 -11.09
N GLN A 721 -30.59 4.41 -12.31
CA GLN A 721 -31.38 4.02 -13.48
C GLN A 721 -31.42 2.50 -13.68
N LEU A 722 -30.31 1.82 -13.38
CA LEU A 722 -30.24 0.36 -13.37
C LEU A 722 -31.13 -0.26 -12.30
N ALA A 723 -31.07 0.24 -11.07
CA ALA A 723 -31.91 -0.23 -9.97
C ALA A 723 -33.41 -0.03 -10.26
N ASP A 724 -33.79 1.11 -10.83
CA ASP A 724 -35.17 1.43 -11.22
C ASP A 724 -35.68 0.45 -12.28
N ARG A 725 -34.85 0.18 -13.29
CA ARG A 725 -35.16 -0.81 -14.34
C ARG A 725 -35.36 -2.21 -13.76
N LEU A 726 -34.54 -2.58 -12.77
CA LEU A 726 -34.60 -3.89 -12.11
C LEU A 726 -35.66 -3.96 -11.01
N LYS A 727 -36.35 -2.84 -10.73
CA LYS A 727 -37.35 -2.71 -9.65
C LYS A 727 -36.79 -3.13 -8.29
N ILE A 728 -35.60 -2.65 -7.99
CA ILE A 728 -34.98 -2.91 -6.69
C ILE A 728 -35.56 -1.93 -5.70
N ASP A 729 -36.53 -2.44 -4.93
CA ASP A 729 -37.20 -1.67 -3.90
C ASP A 729 -36.17 -1.09 -2.92
N ASN A 730 -36.42 0.14 -2.49
CA ASN A 730 -35.59 0.85 -1.52
C ASN A 730 -34.13 1.04 -1.95
N PHE A 731 -33.81 1.00 -3.25
CA PHE A 731 -32.51 1.49 -3.71
C PHE A 731 -32.44 3.02 -3.50
N PRO A 732 -31.33 3.58 -2.99
CA PRO A 732 -31.33 4.98 -2.57
C PRO A 732 -31.47 5.95 -3.75
N TYR A 733 -32.59 6.65 -3.82
CA TYR A 733 -32.76 7.81 -4.69
C TYR A 733 -32.11 9.02 -4.03
N VAL A 734 -31.13 9.65 -4.71
CA VAL A 734 -30.59 10.94 -4.27
C VAL A 734 -31.33 12.01 -5.06
N ILE A 735 -32.06 12.88 -4.36
CA ILE A 735 -32.56 14.13 -4.93
C ILE A 735 -31.33 15.00 -5.16
N MET A 736 -30.93 15.16 -6.43
CA MET A 736 -29.99 16.21 -6.81
C MET A 736 -30.73 17.53 -6.61
N ASN A 737 -30.38 18.28 -5.56
CA ASN A 737 -30.72 19.69 -5.47
C ASN A 737 -29.56 20.51 -6.02
#